data_AF-Z9JGK4-F1
#
_entry.id   AF-Z9JGK4-F1
#
_cell.length_a   1.000
_cell.length_b   1.000
_cell.length_c   1.000
_cell.angle_alpha   90.00
_cell.angle_beta   90.00
_cell.angle_gamma   90.00
#
_symmetry.space_group_name_H-M   'P 1'
#
loop_
_entity.id
_entity.type
_entity.pdbx_description
1 polymer ?
#
loop_
_entity_poly.entity_id
_entity_poly.type
_entity_poly.pdbx_seq_one_letter_code
_entity_poly.pdbx_strand_id
1 'polypeptide(L)'
;QVGATLARIEQQIQHQREMSQRLHKARDEAQHQLIELTRHMGDDVARLAVLREAVASNEPQLQVLHEQNEFKQDALREAETALTDWQQRWDMHNRDTSEASRAGEVERTRVDYLDRQALDAERRREVLFAERAGLDLDALAEAFEQIEVHYETQKAALDGLNDQVEQRKQTVAEVQHQQRTAQTELADVRKQAQTARGRLSSLETLQQAALGQEQGAAMTWLQAHGLDAAARVGERIRVESGWENALESALGPLIEGVLVDDPGTLIEALHALREGHIALVADTDTAMHVAPTSLAAKVKGPMAIRRLLTHLHGAEDLAAARALQAHLGEGDWVITRNGECLGKGWVRVSRSGATEQGALLREREIQALRVQIETLQEREAELEHRLAGFRDHLLMAEQHREDAQRQLYIAHRGVSELAGQRQAQRGKLEAARGRIQHIEAEIAQLFETLDASCDQARAARAKLDDAVTRMCDLEGRRQALDAERHQLNETRDQAREAARNVRDAMHALALTLESQRTQMVSLSQTLERMDSQRGQLDARLEELMTQLSEGDSPVEVLEQQHQAALSERIRTERLLIEARTRLDGIDTELRQFEQTRQQRDEQALAQRERMSQCRLDQQALAFSAEQRQAAVEKAGFVLQDVVDGLPEAANPAEWEVAIDQLDISIRRLEPVNLAAIHEYNEAAQRVEYLEAQHADLTVALQTLEEAISKIDRETRGRFKETFDRVNAGLQALYPRLFGGGHAYLELTSEDLLDTGVAIMARPPGKRVSNISLLSGGEKAMTAVALVFAIFQLNPAPFCLLDEVDAPLDEANVGRLASMVKEMSEKVQFLFVSHNKATMEAAQQLSGVTMREPGVSRLVSVDLAEAARLVDGR
;
A
#
# COMPACT_ATOMS: atom_id res chain seq x y z
N GLN A 1 62.92 121.56 65.09
CA GLN A 1 62.94 122.86 65.81
C GLN A 1 63.98 122.82 66.92
N VAL A 2 65.27 123.11 66.64
CA VAL A 2 66.33 123.24 67.67
C VAL A 2 67.35 124.34 67.31
N GLY A 3 67.41 124.79 66.05
CA GLY A 3 68.26 125.91 65.63
C GLY A 3 67.87 127.29 66.16
N ALA A 4 66.74 127.45 66.85
CA ALA A 4 66.21 128.76 67.25
C ALA A 4 65.99 128.93 68.77
N THR A 5 66.46 128.00 69.60
CA THR A 5 66.62 128.21 71.06
C THR A 5 68.07 128.03 71.49
N LEU A 6 68.96 128.19 70.51
CA LEU A 6 70.38 128.57 70.63
C LEU A 6 70.54 130.01 71.16
N ALA A 7 69.46 130.79 71.27
CA ALA A 7 69.47 132.20 71.68
C ALA A 7 68.87 132.47 73.07
N ARG A 8 68.29 131.47 73.75
CA ARG A 8 67.68 131.66 75.10
C ARG A 8 68.59 131.21 76.25
N ILE A 9 69.86 131.05 75.91
CA ILE A 9 71.02 131.03 76.80
C ILE A 9 71.37 132.48 77.20
N GLU A 10 70.95 133.50 76.44
CA GLU A 10 71.31 134.89 76.73
C GLU A 10 70.34 135.63 77.67
N GLN A 11 69.23 135.01 78.10
CA GLN A 11 68.33 135.61 79.09
C GLN A 11 67.92 134.65 80.22
N GLN A 12 68.93 134.03 80.83
CA GLN A 12 68.89 133.55 82.22
C GLN A 12 68.51 134.64 83.24
N ILE A 13 68.34 135.90 82.84
CA ILE A 13 68.05 137.03 83.76
C ILE A 13 66.53 137.28 83.94
N GLN A 14 65.65 136.77 83.06
CA GLN A 14 64.18 136.81 83.29
C GLN A 14 63.65 135.55 83.99
N HIS A 15 64.54 134.62 84.37
CA HIS A 15 64.20 133.31 84.94
C HIS A 15 63.48 133.39 86.29
N GLN A 16 63.65 134.47 87.07
CA GLN A 16 62.95 134.66 88.35
C GLN A 16 61.60 135.41 88.27
N ARG A 17 61.26 136.06 87.14
CA ARG A 17 59.93 136.69 86.97
C ARG A 17 58.92 135.82 86.20
N GLU A 18 59.37 134.90 85.34
CA GLU A 18 58.50 133.97 84.61
C GLU A 18 58.09 132.71 85.41
N MET A 19 58.82 132.31 86.46
CA MET A 19 58.50 131.11 87.25
C MET A 19 57.12 131.18 87.94
N SER A 20 56.73 132.35 88.43
CA SER A 20 55.40 132.54 89.04
C SER A 20 54.27 132.59 87.98
N GLN A 21 54.50 133.15 86.79
CA GLN A 21 53.49 133.20 85.71
C GLN A 21 53.33 131.87 84.96
N ARG A 22 54.38 131.04 84.83
CA ARG A 22 54.31 129.72 84.17
C ARG A 22 53.53 128.70 84.98
N LEU A 23 53.66 128.71 86.31
CA LEU A 23 52.86 127.85 87.18
C LEU A 23 51.36 128.22 87.15
N HIS A 24 51.03 129.50 87.02
CA HIS A 24 49.64 129.93 86.80
C HIS A 24 49.08 129.55 85.41
N LYS A 25 49.86 129.68 84.33
CA LYS A 25 49.40 129.33 82.97
C LYS A 25 49.27 127.82 82.76
N ALA A 26 50.18 127.01 83.32
CA ALA A 26 50.10 125.56 83.27
C ALA A 26 48.86 125.01 84.02
N ARG A 27 48.45 125.67 85.11
CA ARG A 27 47.18 125.38 85.79
C ARG A 27 45.98 125.63 84.88
N ASP A 28 45.91 126.79 84.22
CA ASP A 28 44.76 127.16 83.39
C ASP A 28 44.64 126.28 82.12
N GLU A 29 45.76 125.89 81.50
CA GLU A 29 45.78 124.96 80.36
C GLU A 29 45.31 123.54 80.75
N ALA A 30 45.75 123.03 81.90
CA ALA A 30 45.28 121.74 82.42
C ALA A 30 43.79 121.77 82.78
N GLN A 31 43.30 122.90 83.31
CA GLN A 31 41.89 123.10 83.64
C GLN A 31 41.00 123.14 82.39
N HIS A 32 41.48 123.73 81.29
CA HIS A 32 40.74 123.77 80.02
C HIS A 32 40.67 122.38 79.35
N GLN A 33 41.78 121.63 79.36
CA GLN A 33 41.80 120.25 78.86
C GLN A 33 40.85 119.34 79.66
N LEU A 34 40.76 119.53 80.97
CA LEU A 34 39.83 118.79 81.82
C LEU A 34 38.36 119.04 81.42
N ILE A 35 38.00 120.28 81.09
CA ILE A 35 36.63 120.66 80.67
C ILE A 35 36.26 120.02 79.33
N GLU A 36 37.16 120.07 78.33
CA GLU A 36 36.90 119.45 77.03
C GLU A 36 36.77 117.92 77.14
N LEU A 37 37.66 117.29 77.91
CA LEU A 37 37.62 115.84 78.14
C LEU A 37 36.33 115.43 78.85
N THR A 38 35.89 116.20 79.85
CA THR A 38 34.64 115.94 80.59
C THR A 38 33.41 116.07 79.69
N ARG A 39 33.41 117.01 78.73
CA ARG A 39 32.33 117.15 77.75
C ARG A 39 32.26 115.94 76.80
N HIS A 40 33.40 115.51 76.26
CA HIS A 40 33.47 114.32 75.39
C HIS A 40 33.05 113.04 76.11
N MET A 41 33.46 112.87 77.37
CA MET A 41 32.97 111.78 78.21
C MET A 41 31.45 111.84 78.41
N GLY A 42 30.86 113.03 78.56
CA GLY A 42 29.40 113.19 78.66
C GLY A 42 28.64 112.72 77.41
N ASP A 43 29.11 113.10 76.22
CA ASP A 43 28.51 112.68 74.94
C ASP A 43 28.63 111.17 74.71
N ASP A 44 29.79 110.59 75.04
CA ASP A 44 30.01 109.15 74.89
C ASP A 44 29.25 108.33 75.95
N VAL A 45 29.09 108.83 77.18
CA VAL A 45 28.22 108.21 78.20
C VAL A 45 26.76 108.20 77.75
N ALA A 46 26.29 109.28 77.13
CA ALA A 46 24.93 109.35 76.59
C ALA A 46 24.72 108.34 75.44
N ARG A 47 25.68 108.24 74.50
CA ARG A 47 25.64 107.21 73.44
C ARG A 47 25.69 105.79 73.99
N LEU A 48 26.49 105.55 75.03
CA LEU A 48 26.58 104.25 75.69
C LEU A 48 25.25 103.86 76.34
N ALA A 49 24.54 104.82 76.94
CA ALA A 49 23.22 104.58 77.52
C ALA A 49 22.18 104.17 76.45
N VAL A 50 22.16 104.85 75.30
CA VAL A 50 21.27 104.50 74.18
C VAL A 50 21.57 103.11 73.61
N LEU A 51 22.85 102.77 73.45
CA LEU A 51 23.25 101.42 72.99
C LEU A 51 22.90 100.33 74.02
N ARG A 52 23.07 100.60 75.32
CA ARG A 52 22.66 99.68 76.40
C ARG A 52 21.17 99.40 76.37
N GLU A 53 20.35 100.42 76.17
CA GLU A 53 18.89 100.27 76.07
C GLU A 53 18.50 99.47 74.82
N ALA A 54 19.13 99.74 73.67
CA ALA A 54 18.89 99.00 72.43
C ALA A 54 19.30 97.51 72.52
N VAL A 55 20.43 97.20 73.16
CA VAL A 55 20.84 95.80 73.41
C VAL A 55 19.87 95.11 74.37
N ALA A 56 19.49 95.79 75.46
CA ALA A 56 18.53 95.25 76.43
C ALA A 56 17.13 95.00 75.84
N SER A 57 16.71 95.77 74.83
CA SER A 57 15.44 95.54 74.12
C SER A 57 15.53 94.44 73.06
N ASN A 58 16.66 94.34 72.35
CA ASN A 58 16.81 93.40 71.22
C ASN A 58 17.14 91.97 71.68
N GLU A 59 17.79 91.80 72.84
CA GLU A 59 18.17 90.49 73.40
C GLU A 59 16.97 89.56 73.69
N PRO A 60 15.88 90.00 74.36
CA PRO A 60 14.68 89.15 74.51
C PRO A 60 13.96 88.91 73.18
N GLN A 61 13.98 89.86 72.25
CA GLN A 61 13.38 89.69 70.93
C GLN A 61 14.10 88.62 70.10
N LEU A 62 15.44 88.54 70.21
CA LEU A 62 16.22 87.50 69.56
C LEU A 62 15.91 86.12 70.13
N GLN A 63 15.70 86.01 71.44
CA GLN A 63 15.30 84.75 72.08
C GLN A 63 13.93 84.28 71.59
N VAL A 64 12.95 85.19 71.48
CA VAL A 64 11.63 84.87 70.91
C VAL A 64 11.73 84.39 69.46
N LEU A 65 12.56 85.04 68.64
CA LEU A 65 12.80 84.60 67.26
C LEU A 65 13.50 83.25 67.18
N HIS A 66 14.34 82.90 68.16
CA HIS A 66 14.99 81.60 68.24
C HIS A 66 13.97 80.47 68.48
N GLU A 67 13.10 80.64 69.48
CA GLU A 67 12.01 79.70 69.79
C GLU A 67 11.04 79.56 68.61
N GLN A 68 10.70 80.67 67.95
CA GLN A 68 9.88 80.64 66.74
C GLN A 68 10.58 79.91 65.59
N ASN A 69 11.89 80.08 65.41
CA ASN A 69 12.64 79.39 64.37
C ASN A 69 12.68 77.88 64.62
N GLU A 70 12.88 77.43 65.86
CA GLU A 70 12.81 75.99 66.21
C GLU A 70 11.43 75.42 65.88
N PHE A 71 10.35 76.07 66.35
CA PHE A 71 8.99 75.62 66.07
C PHE A 71 8.67 75.55 64.56
N LYS A 72 9.11 76.55 63.78
CA LYS A 72 8.90 76.53 62.32
C LYS A 72 9.77 75.51 61.60
N GLN A 73 10.96 75.20 62.11
CA GLN A 73 11.81 74.14 61.58
C GLN A 73 11.23 72.76 61.85
N ASP A 74 10.64 72.53 63.01
CA ASP A 74 9.96 71.27 63.32
C ASP A 74 8.70 71.08 62.47
N ALA A 75 7.90 72.13 62.27
CA ALA A 75 6.76 72.08 61.33
C ALA A 75 7.20 71.78 59.89
N LEU A 76 8.36 72.28 59.44
CA LEU A 76 8.93 71.94 58.13
C LEU A 76 9.36 70.47 58.07
N ARG A 77 10.02 69.96 59.12
CA ARG A 77 10.42 68.55 59.21
C ARG A 77 9.21 67.63 59.17
N GLU A 78 8.15 67.94 59.90
CA GLU A 78 6.89 67.19 59.88
C GLU A 78 6.29 67.12 58.45
N ALA A 79 6.23 68.26 57.75
CA ALA A 79 5.74 68.29 56.37
C ALA A 79 6.63 67.49 55.39
N GLU A 80 7.96 67.53 55.56
CA GLU A 80 8.91 66.74 54.77
C GLU A 80 8.79 65.23 55.06
N THR A 81 8.56 64.83 56.31
CA THR A 81 8.31 63.43 56.67
C THR A 81 7.00 62.93 56.07
N ALA A 82 5.92 63.72 56.12
CA ALA A 82 4.64 63.35 55.53
C ALA A 82 4.74 63.17 53.99
N LEU A 83 5.53 64.00 53.31
CA LEU A 83 5.82 63.81 51.87
C LEU A 83 6.63 62.53 51.60
N THR A 84 7.56 62.18 52.47
CA THR A 84 8.35 60.95 52.36
C THR A 84 7.48 59.71 52.54
N ASP A 85 6.57 59.72 53.53
CA ASP A 85 5.59 58.65 53.76
C ASP A 85 4.59 58.52 52.60
N TRP A 86 4.16 59.65 52.03
CA TRP A 86 3.35 59.66 50.81
C TRP A 86 4.11 59.02 49.64
N GLN A 87 5.40 59.33 49.46
CA GLN A 87 6.22 58.78 48.38
C GLN A 87 6.36 57.25 48.51
N GLN A 88 6.52 56.72 49.72
CA GLN A 88 6.53 55.27 49.95
C GLN A 88 5.19 54.61 49.59
N ARG A 89 4.06 55.23 49.95
CA ARG A 89 2.72 54.75 49.57
C ARG A 89 2.50 54.81 48.05
N TRP A 90 3.03 55.84 47.39
CA TRP A 90 3.00 55.98 45.94
C TRP A 90 3.80 54.87 45.23
N ASP A 91 5.00 54.58 45.71
CA ASP A 91 5.83 53.51 45.16
C ASP A 91 5.19 52.14 45.34
N MET A 92 4.56 51.88 46.49
CA MET A 92 3.78 50.66 46.73
C MET A 92 2.59 50.56 45.77
N HIS A 93 1.83 51.66 45.59
CA HIS A 93 0.72 51.72 44.65
C HIS A 93 1.17 51.41 43.20
N ASN A 94 2.30 51.96 42.76
CA ASN A 94 2.83 51.68 41.41
C ASN A 94 3.18 50.20 41.23
N ARG A 95 3.70 49.53 42.26
CA ARG A 95 3.96 48.08 42.24
C ARG A 95 2.66 47.30 42.13
N ASP A 96 1.67 47.60 42.99
CA ASP A 96 0.36 46.94 42.98
C ASP A 96 -0.35 47.08 41.62
N THR A 97 -0.28 48.27 41.00
CA THR A 97 -0.86 48.54 39.68
C THR A 97 -0.17 47.75 38.57
N SER A 98 1.17 47.68 38.60
CA SER A 98 1.94 46.88 37.64
C SER A 98 1.63 45.38 37.77
N GLU A 99 1.53 44.87 39.00
CA GLU A 99 1.17 43.48 39.28
C GLU A 99 -0.25 43.14 38.82
N ALA A 100 -1.24 44.00 39.13
CA ALA A 100 -2.63 43.81 38.70
C ALA A 100 -2.77 43.84 37.17
N SER A 101 -2.10 44.80 36.50
CA SER A 101 -2.08 44.89 35.04
C SER A 101 -1.46 43.65 34.40
N ARG A 102 -0.31 43.18 34.91
CA ARG A 102 0.34 41.97 34.41
C ARG A 102 -0.52 40.72 34.61
N ALA A 103 -1.18 40.60 35.77
CA ALA A 103 -2.11 39.49 36.03
C ALA A 103 -3.28 39.50 35.05
N GLY A 104 -3.87 40.68 34.78
CA GLY A 104 -4.92 40.84 33.79
C GLY A 104 -4.49 40.47 32.37
N GLU A 105 -3.30 40.90 31.93
CA GLU A 105 -2.78 40.53 30.60
C GLU A 105 -2.52 39.02 30.45
N VAL A 106 -1.98 38.37 31.48
CA VAL A 106 -1.75 36.92 31.49
C VAL A 106 -3.07 36.16 31.41
N GLU A 107 -4.08 36.53 32.21
CA GLU A 107 -5.37 35.84 32.17
C GLU A 107 -6.12 36.14 30.86
N ARG A 108 -6.02 37.35 30.29
CA ARG A 108 -6.59 37.67 28.96
C ARG A 108 -6.00 36.80 27.87
N THR A 109 -4.67 36.72 27.78
CA THR A 109 -4.00 35.88 26.77
C THR A 109 -4.31 34.40 26.96
N ARG A 110 -4.47 33.95 28.21
CA ARG A 110 -4.92 32.59 28.54
C ARG A 110 -6.35 32.33 28.07
N VAL A 111 -7.28 33.26 28.28
CA VAL A 111 -8.66 33.15 27.78
C VAL A 111 -8.68 33.06 26.26
N ASP A 112 -7.95 33.95 25.56
CA ASP A 112 -7.89 33.95 24.09
C ASP A 112 -7.33 32.62 23.54
N TYR A 113 -6.33 32.05 24.20
CA TYR A 113 -5.76 30.74 23.84
C TYR A 113 -6.77 29.60 24.04
N LEU A 114 -7.42 29.54 25.20
CA LEU A 114 -8.39 28.49 25.53
C LEU A 114 -9.64 28.56 24.65
N ASP A 115 -10.13 29.76 24.34
CA ASP A 115 -11.26 29.95 23.43
C ASP A 115 -10.93 29.49 22.00
N ARG A 116 -9.71 29.75 21.52
CA ARG A 116 -9.24 29.22 20.23
C ARG A 116 -9.14 27.70 20.24
N GLN A 117 -8.56 27.13 21.29
CA GLN A 117 -8.45 25.68 21.44
C GLN A 117 -9.83 25.01 21.45
N ALA A 118 -10.79 25.58 22.17
CA ALA A 118 -12.18 25.09 22.19
C ALA A 118 -12.81 25.12 20.79
N LEU A 119 -12.66 26.24 20.07
CA LEU A 119 -13.22 26.43 18.74
C LEU A 119 -12.62 25.49 17.70
N ASP A 120 -11.30 25.26 17.74
CA ASP A 120 -10.62 24.31 16.87
C ASP A 120 -11.03 22.85 17.16
N ALA A 121 -11.17 22.50 18.45
CA ALA A 121 -11.69 21.18 18.86
C ALA A 121 -13.13 20.96 18.38
N GLU A 122 -13.99 21.97 18.49
CA GLU A 122 -15.39 21.90 18.04
C GLU A 122 -15.48 21.73 16.51
N ARG A 123 -14.70 22.49 15.73
CA ARG A 123 -14.61 22.33 14.28
C ARG A 123 -14.13 20.93 13.88
N ARG A 124 -13.09 20.43 14.54
CA ARG A 124 -12.58 19.07 14.27
C ARG A 124 -13.65 18.03 14.57
N ARG A 125 -14.40 18.20 15.65
CA ARG A 125 -15.51 17.32 16.03
C ARG A 125 -16.61 17.31 14.95
N GLU A 126 -17.01 18.47 14.44
CA GLU A 126 -18.01 18.57 13.36
C GLU A 126 -17.57 17.83 12.09
N VAL A 127 -16.31 17.98 11.68
CA VAL A 127 -15.74 17.27 10.52
C VAL A 127 -15.79 15.75 10.74
N LEU A 128 -15.41 15.28 11.92
CA LEU A 128 -15.44 13.86 12.27
C LEU A 128 -16.87 13.29 12.33
N PHE A 129 -17.85 14.08 12.81
CA PHE A 129 -19.26 13.68 12.75
C PHE A 129 -19.77 13.55 11.32
N ALA A 130 -19.43 14.49 10.44
CA ALA A 130 -19.78 14.42 9.03
C ALA A 130 -19.13 13.21 8.35
N GLU A 131 -17.85 12.92 8.66
CA GLU A 131 -17.15 11.74 8.15
C GLU A 131 -17.81 10.44 8.62
N ARG A 132 -18.18 10.34 9.91
CA ARG A 132 -18.91 9.18 10.45
C ARG A 132 -20.27 9.00 9.78
N ALA A 133 -21.00 10.08 9.55
CA ALA A 133 -22.30 10.03 8.86
C ALA A 133 -22.19 9.61 7.39
N GLY A 134 -21.04 9.86 6.75
CA GLY A 134 -20.77 9.40 5.38
C GLY A 134 -20.41 7.92 5.26
N LEU A 135 -20.05 7.25 6.36
CA LEU A 135 -19.72 5.83 6.38
C LEU A 135 -20.97 4.99 6.68
N ASP A 136 -21.66 4.58 5.61
CA ASP A 136 -22.84 3.69 5.70
C ASP A 136 -22.43 2.23 5.90
N LEU A 137 -22.35 1.82 7.18
CA LEU A 137 -22.05 0.44 7.56
C LEU A 137 -23.12 -0.55 7.15
N ASP A 138 -24.38 -0.13 7.16
CA ASP A 138 -25.52 -1.01 6.90
C ASP A 138 -25.56 -1.37 5.42
N ALA A 139 -25.35 -0.40 4.53
CA ALA A 139 -25.24 -0.66 3.09
C ALA A 139 -24.06 -1.58 2.74
N LEU A 140 -22.91 -1.41 3.42
CA LEU A 140 -21.75 -2.30 3.23
C LEU A 140 -22.02 -3.71 3.76
N ALA A 141 -22.71 -3.84 4.90
CA ALA A 141 -23.07 -5.12 5.48
C ALA A 141 -24.09 -5.86 4.61
N GLU A 142 -25.10 -5.18 4.09
CA GLU A 142 -26.10 -5.74 3.19
C GLU A 142 -25.46 -6.21 1.87
N ALA A 143 -24.56 -5.41 1.28
CA ALA A 143 -23.82 -5.81 0.08
C ALA A 143 -22.93 -7.04 0.34
N PHE A 144 -22.31 -7.14 1.52
CA PHE A 144 -21.52 -8.31 1.90
C PHE A 144 -22.41 -9.55 2.07
N GLU A 145 -23.54 -9.46 2.77
CA GLU A 145 -24.47 -10.58 2.93
C GLU A 145 -25.01 -11.08 1.58
N GLN A 146 -25.36 -10.17 0.67
CA GLN A 146 -25.80 -10.55 -0.68
C GLN A 146 -24.74 -11.38 -1.40
N ILE A 147 -23.47 -10.97 -1.36
CA ILE A 147 -22.38 -11.72 -2.01
C ILE A 147 -22.13 -13.06 -1.31
N GLU A 148 -22.21 -13.11 0.02
CA GLU A 148 -22.05 -14.36 0.78
C GLU A 148 -23.12 -15.40 0.39
N VAL A 149 -24.38 -14.97 0.30
CA VAL A 149 -25.48 -15.84 -0.14
C VAL A 149 -25.27 -16.35 -1.57
N HIS A 150 -24.82 -15.48 -2.49
CA HIS A 150 -24.52 -15.89 -3.87
C HIS A 150 -23.33 -16.87 -3.93
N TYR A 151 -22.29 -16.63 -3.14
CA TYR A 151 -21.12 -17.50 -3.03
C TYR A 151 -21.50 -18.89 -2.54
N GLU A 152 -22.24 -19.00 -1.43
CA GLU A 152 -22.65 -20.30 -0.88
C GLU A 152 -23.59 -21.06 -1.83
N THR A 153 -24.50 -20.35 -2.52
CA THR A 153 -25.39 -20.96 -3.52
C THR A 153 -24.61 -21.53 -4.70
N GLN A 154 -23.65 -20.78 -5.25
CA GLN A 154 -22.82 -21.24 -6.37
C GLN A 154 -21.86 -22.35 -5.96
N LYS A 155 -21.33 -22.31 -4.73
CA LYS A 155 -20.48 -23.36 -4.18
C LYS A 155 -21.24 -24.67 -4.03
N ALA A 156 -22.47 -24.65 -3.51
CA ALA A 156 -23.32 -25.84 -3.47
C ALA A 156 -23.63 -26.40 -4.86
N ALA A 157 -23.83 -25.53 -5.86
CA ALA A 157 -24.01 -25.96 -7.25
C ALA A 157 -22.73 -26.59 -7.85
N LEU A 158 -21.55 -26.08 -7.49
CA LEU A 158 -20.26 -26.64 -7.89
C LEU A 158 -20.08 -28.07 -7.38
N ASP A 159 -20.41 -28.31 -6.10
CA ASP A 159 -20.33 -29.64 -5.50
C ASP A 159 -21.24 -30.63 -6.25
N GLY A 160 -22.47 -30.23 -6.57
CA GLY A 160 -23.38 -31.03 -7.38
C GLY A 160 -22.88 -31.31 -8.81
N LEU A 161 -22.21 -30.36 -9.45
CA LEU A 161 -21.57 -30.57 -10.77
C LEU A 161 -20.37 -31.52 -10.66
N ASN A 162 -19.62 -31.49 -9.56
CA ASN A 162 -18.50 -32.39 -9.34
C ASN A 162 -18.98 -33.84 -9.23
N ASP A 163 -20.06 -34.08 -8.50
CA ASP A 163 -20.69 -35.39 -8.40
C ASP A 163 -21.19 -35.90 -9.76
N GLN A 164 -21.77 -35.02 -10.59
CA GLN A 164 -22.17 -35.37 -11.95
C GLN A 164 -20.97 -35.79 -12.81
N VAL A 165 -19.84 -35.07 -12.72
CA VAL A 165 -18.61 -35.44 -13.44
C VAL A 165 -18.11 -36.83 -13.02
N GLU A 166 -18.10 -37.14 -11.72
CA GLU A 166 -17.70 -38.46 -11.22
C GLU A 166 -18.65 -39.57 -11.69
N GLN A 167 -19.97 -39.32 -11.68
CA GLN A 167 -20.95 -40.29 -12.19
C GLN A 167 -20.77 -40.55 -13.70
N ARG A 168 -20.47 -39.51 -14.50
CA ARG A 168 -20.19 -39.66 -15.94
C ARG A 168 -18.87 -40.39 -16.19
N LYS A 169 -17.83 -40.15 -15.39
CA LYS A 169 -16.57 -40.93 -15.45
C LYS A 169 -16.80 -42.41 -15.19
N GLN A 170 -17.61 -42.75 -14.19
CA GLN A 170 -17.98 -44.15 -13.90
C GLN A 170 -18.71 -44.78 -15.08
N THR A 171 -19.67 -44.07 -15.69
CA THR A 171 -20.39 -44.54 -16.88
C THR A 171 -19.44 -44.85 -18.05
N VAL A 172 -18.47 -43.96 -18.31
CA VAL A 172 -17.45 -44.19 -19.35
C VAL A 172 -16.62 -45.44 -19.04
N ALA A 173 -16.18 -45.61 -17.79
CA ALA A 173 -15.40 -46.78 -17.37
C ALA A 173 -16.18 -48.10 -17.52
N GLU A 174 -17.47 -48.11 -17.20
CA GLU A 174 -18.35 -49.27 -17.37
C GLU A 174 -18.49 -49.66 -18.84
N VAL A 175 -18.76 -48.70 -19.73
CA VAL A 175 -18.88 -48.96 -21.17
C VAL A 175 -17.56 -49.43 -21.77
N GLN A 176 -16.42 -48.85 -21.37
CA GLN A 176 -15.10 -49.32 -21.78
C GLN A 176 -14.83 -50.76 -21.33
N HIS A 177 -15.25 -51.12 -20.11
CA HIS A 177 -15.11 -52.48 -19.61
C HIS A 177 -15.96 -53.49 -20.41
N GLN A 178 -17.22 -53.15 -20.71
CA GLN A 178 -18.12 -53.96 -21.54
C GLN A 178 -17.58 -54.12 -22.96
N GLN A 179 -17.01 -53.06 -23.53
CA GLN A 179 -16.40 -53.10 -24.85
C GLN A 179 -15.18 -54.04 -24.87
N ARG A 180 -14.29 -53.96 -23.87
CA ARG A 180 -13.10 -54.82 -23.78
C ARG A 180 -13.48 -56.29 -23.62
N THR A 181 -14.46 -56.60 -22.77
CA THR A 181 -14.95 -57.99 -22.59
C THR A 181 -15.53 -58.54 -23.89
N ALA A 182 -16.37 -57.78 -24.60
CA ALA A 182 -16.89 -58.20 -25.90
C ALA A 182 -15.80 -58.33 -26.98
N GLN A 183 -14.74 -57.51 -26.95
CA GLN A 183 -13.58 -57.66 -27.86
C GLN A 183 -12.81 -58.95 -27.59
N THR A 184 -12.60 -59.30 -26.32
CA THR A 184 -11.95 -60.56 -25.94
C THR A 184 -12.79 -61.76 -26.37
N GLU A 185 -14.11 -61.74 -26.14
CA GLU A 185 -15.03 -62.78 -26.61
C GLU A 185 -14.99 -62.93 -28.14
N LEU A 186 -14.99 -61.82 -28.89
CA LEU A 186 -14.91 -61.86 -30.35
C LEU A 186 -13.58 -62.49 -30.83
N ALA A 187 -12.46 -62.15 -30.18
CA ALA A 187 -11.16 -62.73 -30.52
C ALA A 187 -11.14 -64.25 -30.28
N ASP A 188 -11.75 -64.72 -29.20
CA ASP A 188 -11.85 -66.15 -28.89
C ASP A 188 -12.76 -66.89 -29.88
N VAL A 189 -13.92 -66.33 -30.22
CA VAL A 189 -14.83 -66.91 -31.24
C VAL A 189 -14.15 -67.00 -32.60
N ARG A 190 -13.45 -65.94 -33.03
CA ARG A 190 -12.66 -65.94 -34.29
C ARG A 190 -11.57 -67.00 -34.30
N LYS A 191 -10.86 -67.16 -33.18
CA LYS A 191 -9.84 -68.20 -33.02
C LYS A 191 -10.46 -69.60 -33.14
N GLN A 192 -11.60 -69.84 -32.52
CA GLN A 192 -12.33 -71.12 -32.62
C GLN A 192 -12.81 -71.38 -34.05
N ALA A 193 -13.40 -70.38 -34.71
CA ALA A 193 -13.86 -70.48 -36.09
C ALA A 193 -12.70 -70.80 -37.05
N GLN A 194 -11.56 -70.12 -36.90
CA GLN A 194 -10.37 -70.36 -37.71
C GLN A 194 -9.79 -71.77 -37.48
N THR A 195 -9.76 -72.24 -36.23
CA THR A 195 -9.31 -73.60 -35.90
C THR A 195 -10.24 -74.65 -36.51
N ALA A 196 -11.56 -74.46 -36.42
CA ALA A 196 -12.55 -75.35 -37.01
C ALA A 196 -12.47 -75.37 -38.55
N ARG A 197 -12.31 -74.22 -39.20
CA ARG A 197 -12.09 -74.13 -40.67
C ARG A 197 -10.80 -74.82 -41.11
N GLY A 198 -9.71 -74.62 -40.38
CA GLY A 198 -8.44 -75.29 -40.66
C GLY A 198 -8.58 -76.81 -40.58
N ARG A 199 -9.27 -77.31 -39.54
CA ARG A 199 -9.56 -78.74 -39.38
C ARG A 199 -10.47 -79.27 -40.47
N LEU A 200 -11.54 -78.54 -40.82
CA LEU A 200 -12.45 -78.90 -41.91
C LEU A 200 -11.70 -79.06 -43.23
N SER A 201 -10.90 -78.06 -43.63
CA SER A 201 -10.11 -78.10 -44.87
C SER A 201 -9.12 -79.28 -44.89
N SER A 202 -8.47 -79.58 -43.76
CA SER A 202 -7.58 -80.74 -43.66
C SER A 202 -8.31 -82.08 -43.81
N LEU A 203 -9.50 -82.21 -43.22
CA LEU A 203 -10.32 -83.41 -43.31
C LEU A 203 -10.93 -83.59 -44.71
N GLU A 204 -11.40 -82.51 -45.34
CA GLU A 204 -11.91 -82.54 -46.72
C GLU A 204 -10.83 -82.97 -47.71
N THR A 205 -9.60 -82.48 -47.56
CA THR A 205 -8.47 -82.88 -48.40
C THR A 205 -8.14 -84.37 -48.24
N LEU A 206 -8.13 -84.87 -47.00
CA LEU A 206 -7.92 -86.30 -46.72
C LEU A 206 -9.09 -87.17 -47.21
N GLN A 207 -10.31 -86.66 -47.16
CA GLN A 207 -11.52 -87.35 -47.62
C GLN A 207 -11.50 -87.56 -49.13
N GLN A 208 -11.12 -86.53 -49.89
CA GLN A 208 -10.96 -86.61 -51.35
C GLN A 208 -9.91 -87.66 -51.75
N ALA A 209 -8.77 -87.70 -51.04
CA ALA A 209 -7.73 -88.71 -51.27
C ALA A 209 -8.22 -90.14 -50.97
N ALA A 210 -9.01 -90.34 -49.92
CA ALA A 210 -9.49 -91.66 -49.51
C ALA A 210 -10.69 -92.21 -50.30
N LEU A 211 -11.47 -91.36 -50.97
CA LEU A 211 -12.58 -91.76 -51.84
C LEU A 211 -12.15 -91.98 -53.30
N GLY A 212 -10.84 -92.15 -53.54
CA GLY A 212 -10.30 -92.49 -54.86
C GLY A 212 -10.48 -91.39 -55.91
N GLN A 213 -10.64 -90.13 -55.49
CA GLN A 213 -10.81 -88.97 -56.40
C GLN A 213 -9.47 -88.46 -56.97
N GLU A 214 -8.40 -89.28 -56.93
CA GLU A 214 -7.10 -88.96 -57.51
C GLU A 214 -7.03 -89.26 -59.02
N GLN A 215 -6.11 -88.61 -59.73
CA GLN A 215 -5.95 -88.70 -61.18
C GLN A 215 -5.49 -90.09 -61.63
N GLY A 216 -6.43 -90.93 -62.08
CA GLY A 216 -6.17 -92.24 -62.69
C GLY A 216 -7.08 -92.53 -63.88
N ALA A 217 -6.83 -93.63 -64.60
CA ALA A 217 -7.60 -94.04 -65.78
C ALA A 217 -9.12 -94.18 -65.51
N ALA A 218 -9.49 -94.53 -64.28
CA ALA A 218 -10.87 -94.57 -63.81
C ALA A 218 -11.53 -93.19 -63.75
N MET A 219 -10.81 -92.16 -63.27
CA MET A 219 -11.32 -90.79 -63.16
C MET A 219 -11.44 -90.11 -64.53
N THR A 220 -10.49 -90.37 -65.44
CA THR A 220 -10.57 -89.91 -66.84
C THR A 220 -11.78 -90.50 -67.56
N TRP A 221 -12.12 -91.76 -67.28
CA TRP A 221 -13.31 -92.41 -67.83
C TRP A 221 -14.60 -91.81 -67.26
N LEU A 222 -14.65 -91.51 -65.96
CA LEU A 222 -15.79 -90.83 -65.32
C LEU A 222 -15.99 -89.42 -65.88
N GLN A 223 -14.92 -88.66 -66.09
CA GLN A 223 -14.97 -87.34 -66.75
C GLN A 223 -15.48 -87.41 -68.19
N ALA A 224 -15.03 -88.40 -68.96
CA ALA A 224 -15.47 -88.60 -70.35
C ALA A 224 -16.98 -88.87 -70.48
N HIS A 225 -17.62 -89.33 -69.40
CA HIS A 225 -19.05 -89.61 -69.34
C HIS A 225 -19.84 -88.62 -68.46
N GLY A 226 -19.20 -87.53 -68.00
CA GLY A 226 -19.84 -86.48 -67.19
C GLY A 226 -20.23 -86.90 -65.76
N LEU A 227 -19.56 -87.92 -65.21
CA LEU A 227 -19.84 -88.52 -63.90
C LEU A 227 -18.76 -88.19 -62.86
N ASP A 228 -17.94 -87.18 -63.10
CA ASP A 228 -16.84 -86.76 -62.24
C ASP A 228 -17.32 -86.00 -60.99
N ALA A 229 -18.39 -85.21 -61.12
CA ALA A 229 -19.02 -84.48 -60.01
C ALA A 229 -20.13 -85.29 -59.30
N ALA A 230 -20.39 -86.53 -59.72
CA ALA A 230 -21.41 -87.37 -59.11
C ALA A 230 -20.96 -87.86 -57.72
N ALA A 231 -21.91 -87.86 -56.78
CA ALA A 231 -21.65 -88.21 -55.38
C ALA A 231 -21.14 -89.65 -55.26
N ARG A 232 -20.20 -89.85 -54.33
CA ARG A 232 -19.70 -91.19 -54.02
C ARG A 232 -20.62 -91.88 -53.04
N VAL A 233 -20.62 -93.20 -53.08
CA VAL A 233 -21.38 -94.05 -52.17
C VAL A 233 -21.01 -93.72 -50.71
N GLY A 234 -19.74 -93.49 -50.40
CA GLY A 234 -19.27 -93.06 -49.09
C GLY A 234 -19.78 -91.70 -48.60
N GLU A 235 -20.12 -90.77 -49.50
CA GLU A 235 -20.66 -89.45 -49.16
C GLU A 235 -22.17 -89.49 -48.85
N ARG A 236 -22.88 -90.47 -49.44
CA ARG A 236 -24.34 -90.59 -49.33
C ARG A 236 -24.80 -91.55 -48.23
N ILE A 237 -23.94 -92.48 -47.83
CA ILE A 237 -24.25 -93.47 -46.81
C ILE A 237 -24.12 -92.88 -45.40
N ARG A 238 -25.10 -93.21 -44.54
CA ARG A 238 -25.05 -92.94 -43.10
C ARG A 238 -25.14 -94.23 -42.31
N VAL A 239 -24.23 -94.40 -41.36
CA VAL A 239 -24.10 -95.62 -40.55
C VAL A 239 -24.37 -95.31 -39.08
N GLU A 240 -24.90 -96.29 -38.36
CA GLU A 240 -24.98 -96.24 -36.90
C GLU A 240 -23.56 -96.23 -36.27
N SER A 241 -23.37 -95.42 -35.23
CA SER A 241 -22.05 -95.20 -34.61
C SER A 241 -21.41 -96.51 -34.11
N GLY A 242 -20.15 -96.72 -34.46
CA GLY A 242 -19.37 -97.90 -34.09
C GLY A 242 -19.41 -99.03 -35.12
N TRP A 243 -20.15 -98.89 -36.22
CA TRP A 243 -20.22 -99.85 -37.32
C TRP A 243 -19.55 -99.36 -38.61
N GLU A 244 -18.90 -98.19 -38.57
CA GLU A 244 -18.24 -97.57 -39.73
C GLU A 244 -17.14 -98.48 -40.29
N ASN A 245 -16.24 -98.98 -39.44
CA ASN A 245 -15.16 -99.88 -39.85
C ASN A 245 -15.67 -101.21 -40.41
N ALA A 246 -16.75 -101.74 -39.83
CA ALA A 246 -17.43 -102.93 -40.33
C ALA A 246 -18.00 -102.68 -41.73
N LEU A 247 -18.69 -101.56 -41.92
CA LEU A 247 -19.24 -101.22 -43.22
C LEU A 247 -18.14 -100.95 -44.27
N GLU A 248 -17.09 -100.24 -43.89
CA GLU A 248 -15.99 -99.97 -44.80
C GLU A 248 -15.30 -101.27 -45.25
N SER A 249 -15.07 -102.19 -44.31
CA SER A 249 -14.50 -103.50 -44.60
C SER A 249 -15.44 -104.40 -45.42
N ALA A 250 -16.75 -104.20 -45.29
CA ALA A 250 -17.77 -104.93 -46.04
C ALA A 250 -17.87 -104.47 -47.49
N LEU A 251 -17.89 -103.16 -47.72
CA LEU A 251 -18.05 -102.56 -49.04
C LEU A 251 -16.73 -102.51 -49.83
N GLY A 252 -15.60 -102.31 -49.15
CA GLY A 252 -14.29 -102.18 -49.80
C GLY A 252 -14.32 -101.14 -50.93
N PRO A 253 -13.95 -101.49 -52.17
CA PRO A 253 -13.91 -100.56 -53.30
C PRO A 253 -15.30 -100.03 -53.72
N LEU A 254 -16.41 -100.60 -53.23
CA LEU A 254 -17.76 -100.07 -53.49
C LEU A 254 -18.04 -98.74 -52.78
N ILE A 255 -17.25 -98.35 -51.77
CA ILE A 255 -17.39 -97.05 -51.07
C ILE A 255 -17.00 -95.89 -51.99
N GLU A 256 -16.03 -96.13 -52.86
CA GLU A 256 -15.58 -95.21 -53.92
C GLU A 256 -16.53 -95.25 -55.13
N GLY A 257 -17.57 -96.09 -55.07
CA GLY A 257 -18.55 -96.24 -56.14
C GLY A 257 -19.25 -94.92 -56.45
N VAL A 258 -19.48 -94.68 -57.74
CA VAL A 258 -20.20 -93.50 -58.23
C VAL A 258 -21.68 -93.80 -58.28
N LEU A 259 -22.47 -92.89 -57.73
CA LEU A 259 -23.91 -92.95 -57.79
C LEU A 259 -24.40 -92.51 -59.17
N VAL A 260 -25.18 -93.37 -59.82
CA VAL A 260 -25.76 -93.14 -61.16
C VAL A 260 -27.23 -93.56 -61.14
N ASP A 261 -28.04 -93.02 -62.05
CA ASP A 261 -29.47 -93.35 -62.10
C ASP A 261 -29.73 -94.82 -62.44
N ASP A 262 -29.06 -95.34 -63.48
CA ASP A 262 -29.12 -96.76 -63.86
C ASP A 262 -27.75 -97.26 -64.36
N PRO A 263 -27.07 -98.14 -63.59
CA PRO A 263 -25.80 -98.75 -64.00
C PRO A 263 -25.91 -99.54 -65.31
N GLY A 264 -27.10 -100.07 -65.65
CA GLY A 264 -27.33 -100.90 -66.83
C GLY A 264 -27.01 -100.19 -68.15
N THR A 265 -27.22 -98.87 -68.19
CA THR A 265 -27.01 -98.03 -69.37
C THR A 265 -25.54 -97.86 -69.75
N LEU A 266 -24.62 -98.09 -68.81
CA LEU A 266 -23.19 -97.84 -68.98
C LEU A 266 -22.38 -99.14 -69.17
N ILE A 267 -23.03 -100.31 -69.17
CA ILE A 267 -22.36 -101.62 -69.26
C ILE A 267 -21.55 -101.76 -70.56
N GLU A 268 -22.08 -101.30 -71.69
CA GLU A 268 -21.36 -101.37 -72.97
C GLU A 268 -20.12 -100.48 -72.98
N ALA A 269 -20.19 -99.31 -72.32
CA ALA A 269 -19.11 -98.35 -72.21
C ALA A 269 -17.96 -98.81 -71.29
N LEU A 270 -18.19 -99.81 -70.41
CA LEU A 270 -17.17 -100.38 -69.54
C LEU A 270 -16.07 -101.13 -70.32
N HIS A 271 -16.34 -101.62 -71.55
CA HIS A 271 -15.31 -102.26 -72.38
C HIS A 271 -14.14 -101.34 -72.73
N ALA A 272 -14.34 -100.02 -72.67
CA ALA A 272 -13.30 -99.02 -72.93
C ALA A 272 -12.30 -98.89 -71.75
N LEU A 273 -12.63 -99.41 -70.57
CA LEU A 273 -11.77 -99.36 -69.39
C LEU A 273 -10.74 -100.50 -69.45
N ARG A 274 -9.50 -100.19 -69.87
CA ARG A 274 -8.43 -101.19 -69.98
C ARG A 274 -7.75 -101.49 -68.65
N GLU A 275 -7.60 -100.49 -67.79
CA GLU A 275 -7.00 -100.60 -66.46
C GLU A 275 -7.76 -99.70 -65.47
N GLY A 276 -7.97 -100.19 -64.25
CA GLY A 276 -8.66 -99.46 -63.16
C GLY A 276 -9.84 -100.24 -62.55
N HIS A 277 -10.27 -99.80 -61.36
CA HIS A 277 -11.47 -100.30 -60.68
C HIS A 277 -12.53 -99.21 -60.67
N ILE A 278 -13.74 -99.51 -61.15
CA ILE A 278 -14.90 -98.61 -61.08
C ILE A 278 -16.07 -99.41 -60.55
N ALA A 279 -16.78 -98.84 -59.58
CA ALA A 279 -18.08 -99.31 -59.13
C ALA A 279 -19.14 -98.28 -59.49
N LEU A 280 -20.23 -98.72 -60.14
CA LEU A 280 -21.39 -97.90 -60.44
C LEU A 280 -22.58 -98.43 -59.63
N VAL A 281 -23.25 -97.55 -58.90
CA VAL A 281 -24.31 -97.92 -57.97
C VAL A 281 -25.55 -97.10 -58.25
N ALA A 282 -26.69 -97.78 -58.40
CA ALA A 282 -27.98 -97.11 -58.63
C ALA A 282 -28.35 -96.22 -57.43
N ASP A 283 -28.59 -94.92 -57.66
CA ASP A 283 -29.02 -93.97 -56.63
C ASP A 283 -30.53 -94.06 -56.36
N THR A 284 -30.97 -95.22 -55.88
CA THR A 284 -32.36 -95.46 -55.51
C THR A 284 -32.46 -95.77 -54.03
N ASP A 285 -33.12 -94.94 -53.23
CA ASP A 285 -33.35 -95.20 -51.80
C ASP A 285 -34.82 -95.59 -51.58
N THR A 286 -35.09 -96.90 -51.52
CA THR A 286 -36.42 -97.43 -51.25
C THR A 286 -36.42 -98.33 -50.02
N ALA A 287 -37.57 -98.38 -49.33
CA ALA A 287 -37.71 -99.14 -48.10
C ALA A 287 -37.55 -100.65 -48.36
N MET A 288 -36.71 -101.29 -47.54
CA MET A 288 -36.41 -102.72 -47.61
C MET A 288 -36.69 -103.39 -46.27
N HIS A 289 -37.28 -104.58 -46.32
CA HIS A 289 -37.36 -105.44 -45.15
C HIS A 289 -36.04 -106.17 -44.97
N VAL A 290 -35.35 -105.90 -43.87
CA VAL A 290 -34.02 -106.45 -43.56
C VAL A 290 -34.10 -107.11 -42.19
N ALA A 291 -33.46 -108.26 -42.02
CA ALA A 291 -33.31 -108.89 -40.72
C ALA A 291 -32.63 -107.94 -39.70
N PRO A 292 -33.04 -107.90 -38.42
CA PRO A 292 -32.44 -107.03 -37.41
C PRO A 292 -30.94 -107.27 -37.18
N THR A 293 -30.49 -108.50 -37.44
CA THR A 293 -29.08 -108.91 -37.31
C THR A 293 -28.25 -108.55 -38.52
N SER A 294 -28.83 -108.10 -39.63
CA SER A 294 -28.10 -107.70 -40.84
C SER A 294 -27.48 -106.32 -40.69
N LEU A 295 -26.29 -106.14 -41.26
CA LEU A 295 -25.62 -104.85 -41.34
C LEU A 295 -26.45 -103.82 -42.13
N ALA A 296 -27.29 -104.26 -43.08
CA ALA A 296 -28.19 -103.36 -43.82
C ALA A 296 -29.25 -102.67 -42.93
N ALA A 297 -29.54 -103.19 -41.74
CA ALA A 297 -30.39 -102.52 -40.75
C ALA A 297 -29.69 -101.36 -40.04
N LYS A 298 -28.35 -101.36 -40.04
CA LYS A 298 -27.47 -100.36 -39.41
C LYS A 298 -27.02 -99.25 -40.36
N VAL A 299 -27.50 -99.29 -41.62
CA VAL A 299 -27.06 -98.42 -42.72
C VAL A 299 -28.27 -97.78 -43.41
N LYS A 300 -28.20 -96.46 -43.62
CA LYS A 300 -29.10 -95.69 -44.47
C LYS A 300 -28.34 -95.25 -45.73
N GLY A 301 -28.95 -95.39 -46.90
CA GLY A 301 -28.30 -95.10 -48.18
C GLY A 301 -28.90 -95.93 -49.33
N PRO A 302 -28.26 -95.92 -50.51
CA PRO A 302 -28.79 -96.53 -51.72
C PRO A 302 -29.20 -98.00 -51.50
N MET A 303 -30.39 -98.35 -52.00
CA MET A 303 -30.98 -99.68 -51.90
C MET A 303 -30.02 -100.74 -52.45
N ALA A 304 -29.33 -100.46 -53.55
CA ALA A 304 -28.36 -101.38 -54.15
C ALA A 304 -27.28 -101.82 -53.15
N ILE A 305 -26.76 -100.89 -52.34
CA ILE A 305 -25.79 -101.20 -51.29
C ILE A 305 -26.45 -101.95 -50.14
N ARG A 306 -27.61 -101.50 -49.69
CA ARG A 306 -28.35 -102.17 -48.60
C ARG A 306 -28.73 -103.61 -48.98
N ARG A 307 -29.00 -103.92 -50.25
CA ARG A 307 -29.19 -105.29 -50.77
C ARG A 307 -27.95 -106.15 -50.61
N LEU A 308 -26.77 -105.63 -50.95
CA LEU A 308 -25.52 -106.39 -50.81
C LEU A 308 -25.23 -106.75 -49.35
N LEU A 309 -25.71 -105.91 -48.43
CA LEU A 309 -25.51 -106.07 -47.00
C LEU A 309 -26.59 -106.95 -46.32
N THR A 310 -27.64 -107.41 -47.01
CA THR A 310 -28.72 -108.20 -46.38
C THR A 310 -28.23 -109.55 -45.84
N HIS A 311 -27.32 -110.19 -46.56
CA HIS A 311 -26.72 -111.49 -46.21
C HIS A 311 -25.50 -111.37 -45.29
N LEU A 312 -25.14 -110.13 -44.93
CA LEU A 312 -24.06 -109.82 -44.01
C LEU A 312 -24.64 -109.44 -42.66
N HIS A 313 -24.36 -110.24 -41.63
CA HIS A 313 -24.86 -110.03 -40.28
C HIS A 313 -23.82 -109.33 -39.41
N GLY A 314 -24.24 -108.38 -38.58
CA GLY A 314 -23.36 -107.68 -37.64
C GLY A 314 -23.26 -108.43 -36.31
N ALA A 315 -22.04 -108.55 -35.78
CA ALA A 315 -21.77 -109.02 -34.42
C ALA A 315 -20.85 -108.05 -33.67
N GLU A 316 -20.97 -108.01 -32.34
CA GLU A 316 -20.20 -107.09 -31.49
C GLU A 316 -18.71 -107.46 -31.45
N ASP A 317 -18.41 -108.75 -31.30
CA ASP A 317 -17.06 -109.28 -31.20
C ASP A 317 -16.92 -110.63 -31.92
N LEU A 318 -15.69 -111.16 -31.96
CA LEU A 318 -15.36 -112.38 -32.68
C LEU A 318 -16.02 -113.63 -32.06
N ALA A 319 -16.30 -113.60 -30.74
CA ALA A 319 -17.00 -114.67 -30.04
C ALA A 319 -18.49 -114.71 -30.42
N ALA A 320 -19.15 -113.56 -30.39
CA ALA A 320 -20.51 -113.37 -30.86
C ALA A 320 -20.63 -113.71 -32.35
N ALA A 321 -19.65 -113.32 -33.17
CA ALA A 321 -19.65 -113.63 -34.60
C ALA A 321 -19.65 -115.14 -34.86
N ARG A 322 -18.84 -115.90 -34.10
CA ARG A 322 -18.80 -117.36 -34.19
C ARG A 322 -20.09 -118.03 -33.73
N ALA A 323 -20.71 -117.52 -32.66
CA ALA A 323 -22.00 -118.03 -32.17
C ALA A 323 -23.13 -117.79 -33.18
N LEU A 324 -23.13 -116.64 -33.84
CA LEU A 324 -24.12 -116.25 -34.84
C LEU A 324 -23.96 -117.06 -36.12
N GLN A 325 -22.71 -117.27 -36.57
CA GLN A 325 -22.38 -118.10 -37.74
C GLN A 325 -22.96 -119.52 -37.66
N ALA A 326 -22.98 -120.13 -36.47
CA ALA A 326 -23.51 -121.48 -36.27
C ALA A 326 -25.01 -121.63 -36.56
N HIS A 327 -25.76 -120.52 -36.57
CA HIS A 327 -27.21 -120.47 -36.75
C HIS A 327 -27.64 -119.85 -38.09
N LEU A 328 -26.68 -119.55 -38.98
CA LEU A 328 -26.95 -118.89 -40.26
C LEU A 328 -27.12 -119.89 -41.42
N GLY A 329 -27.85 -119.47 -42.44
CA GLY A 329 -28.14 -120.26 -43.65
C GLY A 329 -26.92 -120.43 -44.56
N GLU A 330 -27.00 -121.35 -45.53
CA GLU A 330 -25.96 -121.47 -46.56
C GLU A 330 -25.93 -120.20 -47.42
N GLY A 331 -24.86 -119.41 -47.29
CA GLY A 331 -24.66 -118.17 -48.04
C GLY A 331 -24.58 -116.89 -47.20
N ASP A 332 -24.87 -116.94 -45.89
CA ASP A 332 -24.82 -115.79 -44.97
C ASP A 332 -23.49 -115.73 -44.19
N TRP A 333 -22.99 -114.53 -43.94
CA TRP A 333 -21.68 -114.29 -43.33
C TRP A 333 -21.83 -113.26 -42.20
N VAL A 334 -20.91 -113.27 -41.23
CA VAL A 334 -20.95 -112.36 -40.07
C VAL A 334 -19.75 -111.44 -40.09
N ILE A 335 -19.93 -110.16 -39.76
CA ILE A 335 -18.88 -109.18 -39.61
C ILE A 335 -18.88 -108.58 -38.21
N THR A 336 -17.71 -108.47 -37.59
CA THR A 336 -17.54 -107.77 -36.31
C THR A 336 -17.46 -106.26 -36.50
N ARG A 337 -17.66 -105.47 -35.44
CA ARG A 337 -17.44 -104.00 -35.48
C ARG A 337 -16.05 -103.59 -35.98
N ASN A 338 -15.05 -104.45 -35.77
CA ASN A 338 -13.67 -104.21 -36.19
C ASN A 338 -13.39 -104.63 -37.64
N GLY A 339 -14.39 -105.11 -38.39
CA GLY A 339 -14.25 -105.48 -39.80
C GLY A 339 -13.77 -106.92 -40.05
N GLU A 340 -13.85 -107.80 -39.05
CA GLU A 340 -13.48 -109.22 -39.21
C GLU A 340 -14.70 -110.00 -39.75
N CYS A 341 -14.55 -110.63 -40.91
CA CYS A 341 -15.63 -111.38 -41.57
C CYS A 341 -15.47 -112.89 -41.39
N LEU A 342 -16.55 -113.59 -41.00
CA LEU A 342 -16.61 -115.04 -40.83
C LEU A 342 -17.70 -115.64 -41.73
N GLY A 343 -17.32 -116.60 -42.58
CA GLY A 343 -18.22 -117.40 -43.42
C GLY A 343 -18.00 -118.89 -43.24
N LYS A 344 -18.95 -119.74 -43.63
CA LYS A 344 -18.85 -121.20 -43.46
C LYS A 344 -17.62 -121.73 -44.23
N GLY A 345 -16.54 -122.05 -43.51
CA GLY A 345 -15.29 -122.54 -44.07
C GLY A 345 -14.18 -121.50 -44.31
N TRP A 346 -14.38 -120.22 -43.97
CA TRP A 346 -13.34 -119.18 -44.14
C TRP A 346 -13.48 -118.02 -43.15
N VAL A 347 -12.38 -117.33 -42.89
CA VAL A 347 -12.32 -116.08 -42.11
C VAL A 347 -11.46 -115.08 -42.88
N ARG A 348 -11.96 -113.86 -43.03
CA ARG A 348 -11.24 -112.75 -43.66
C ARG A 348 -11.01 -111.65 -42.64
N VAL A 349 -9.77 -111.24 -42.52
CA VAL A 349 -9.37 -110.10 -41.69
C VAL A 349 -8.80 -109.05 -42.62
N SER A 350 -9.54 -107.97 -42.84
CA SER A 350 -9.04 -106.81 -43.58
C SER A 350 -8.44 -105.82 -42.58
N ARG A 351 -7.11 -105.77 -42.50
CA ARG A 351 -6.37 -104.72 -41.79
C ARG A 351 -5.68 -103.85 -42.83
N SER A 352 -6.44 -103.01 -43.52
CA SER A 352 -5.87 -101.95 -44.35
C SER A 352 -5.17 -100.94 -43.44
N GLY A 353 -4.07 -100.33 -43.90
CA GLY A 353 -3.35 -99.32 -43.12
C GLY A 353 -4.23 -98.10 -42.80
N ALA A 354 -3.85 -97.35 -41.76
CA ALA A 354 -4.61 -96.23 -41.22
C ALA A 354 -4.97 -95.09 -42.22
N THR A 355 -4.41 -95.10 -43.43
CA THR A 355 -4.68 -94.14 -44.50
C THR A 355 -5.93 -94.47 -45.33
N GLU A 356 -6.35 -95.73 -45.41
CA GLU A 356 -7.51 -96.17 -46.21
C GLU A 356 -8.77 -96.43 -45.36
N GLN A 357 -8.65 -96.50 -44.03
CA GLN A 357 -9.78 -96.72 -43.11
C GLN A 357 -10.23 -95.38 -42.47
N GLY A 358 -11.54 -95.18 -42.34
CA GLY A 358 -12.18 -94.06 -41.64
C GLY A 358 -12.75 -92.95 -42.52
N ALA A 359 -13.05 -93.20 -43.80
CA ALA A 359 -13.70 -92.23 -44.68
C ALA A 359 -15.11 -91.84 -44.20
N LEU A 360 -15.87 -92.79 -43.67
CA LEU A 360 -17.22 -92.52 -43.14
C LEU A 360 -17.19 -91.74 -41.82
N LEU A 361 -16.16 -92.00 -41.00
CA LEU A 361 -15.98 -91.33 -39.71
C LEU A 361 -15.54 -89.87 -39.89
N ARG A 362 -14.69 -89.61 -40.91
CA ARG A 362 -14.29 -88.27 -41.36
C ARG A 362 -15.44 -87.48 -41.97
N GLU A 363 -16.28 -88.09 -42.81
CA GLU A 363 -17.46 -87.41 -43.40
C GLU A 363 -18.43 -86.88 -42.33
N ARG A 364 -18.65 -87.67 -41.26
CA ARG A 364 -19.45 -87.23 -40.12
C ARG A 364 -18.80 -86.06 -39.37
N GLU A 365 -17.48 -86.09 -39.19
CA GLU A 365 -16.73 -85.01 -38.55
C GLU A 365 -16.75 -83.72 -39.38
N ILE A 366 -16.63 -83.83 -40.71
CA ILE A 366 -16.78 -82.73 -41.68
C ILE A 366 -18.17 -82.08 -41.53
N GLN A 367 -19.24 -82.88 -41.49
CA GLN A 367 -20.61 -82.37 -41.32
C GLN A 367 -20.80 -81.66 -39.97
N ALA A 368 -20.25 -82.22 -38.88
CA ALA A 368 -20.31 -81.60 -37.56
C ALA A 368 -19.54 -80.26 -37.51
N LEU A 369 -18.35 -80.20 -38.13
CA LEU A 369 -17.54 -78.98 -38.21
C LEU A 369 -18.21 -77.89 -39.05
N ARG A 370 -18.90 -78.23 -40.14
CA ARG A 370 -19.66 -77.27 -40.95
C ARG A 370 -20.74 -76.56 -40.15
N VAL A 371 -21.55 -77.32 -39.40
CA VAL A 371 -22.57 -76.76 -38.50
C VAL A 371 -21.92 -75.90 -37.41
N GLN A 372 -20.82 -76.37 -36.82
CA GLN A 372 -20.09 -75.61 -35.80
C GLN A 372 -19.57 -74.27 -36.35
N ILE A 373 -19.01 -74.24 -37.56
CA ILE A 373 -18.50 -73.02 -38.19
C ILE A 373 -19.64 -72.02 -38.44
N GLU A 374 -20.80 -72.47 -38.92
CA GLU A 374 -21.97 -71.62 -39.13
C GLU A 374 -22.43 -70.95 -37.83
N THR A 375 -22.56 -71.72 -36.73
CA THR A 375 -22.93 -71.16 -35.42
C THR A 375 -21.89 -70.17 -34.88
N LEU A 376 -20.59 -70.41 -35.12
CA LEU A 376 -19.53 -69.50 -34.70
C LEU A 376 -19.52 -68.22 -35.55
N GLN A 377 -19.88 -68.28 -36.83
CA GLN A 377 -20.02 -67.11 -37.71
C GLN A 377 -21.21 -66.23 -37.31
N GLU A 378 -22.35 -66.82 -36.97
CA GLU A 378 -23.50 -66.07 -36.45
C GLU A 378 -23.13 -65.33 -35.16
N ARG A 379 -22.43 -66.01 -34.25
CA ARG A 379 -21.97 -65.43 -33.00
C ARG A 379 -20.92 -64.32 -33.21
N GLU A 380 -20.04 -64.48 -34.19
CA GLU A 380 -19.08 -63.46 -34.61
C GLU A 380 -19.81 -62.17 -35.05
N ALA A 381 -20.80 -62.29 -35.94
CA ALA A 381 -21.58 -61.16 -36.43
C ALA A 381 -22.39 -60.45 -35.31
N GLU A 382 -22.97 -61.21 -34.38
CA GLU A 382 -23.66 -60.65 -33.21
C GLU A 382 -22.69 -59.82 -32.33
N LEU A 383 -21.51 -60.35 -32.04
CA LEU A 383 -20.49 -59.67 -31.23
C LEU A 383 -19.93 -58.42 -31.94
N GLU A 384 -19.74 -58.46 -33.25
CA GLU A 384 -19.35 -57.29 -34.05
C GLU A 384 -20.39 -56.18 -33.99
N HIS A 385 -21.68 -56.52 -34.09
CA HIS A 385 -22.76 -55.55 -33.97
C HIS A 385 -22.84 -54.94 -32.56
N ARG A 386 -22.70 -55.78 -31.52
CA ARG A 386 -22.62 -55.29 -30.12
C ARG A 386 -21.43 -54.36 -29.89
N LEU A 387 -20.27 -54.66 -30.49
CA LEU A 387 -19.09 -53.80 -30.39
C LEU A 387 -19.26 -52.46 -31.09
N ALA A 388 -19.98 -52.40 -32.22
CA ALA A 388 -20.36 -51.14 -32.83
C ALA A 388 -21.24 -50.31 -31.88
N GLY A 389 -22.27 -50.91 -31.29
CA GLY A 389 -23.12 -50.24 -30.30
C GLY A 389 -22.35 -49.72 -29.08
N PHE A 390 -21.39 -50.50 -28.55
CA PHE A 390 -20.53 -50.05 -27.45
C PHE A 390 -19.60 -48.90 -27.85
N ARG A 391 -19.13 -48.83 -29.11
CA ARG A 391 -18.34 -47.69 -29.59
C ARG A 391 -19.18 -46.40 -29.60
N ASP A 392 -20.41 -46.47 -30.08
CA ASP A 392 -21.30 -45.31 -30.13
C ASP A 392 -21.69 -44.85 -28.72
N HIS A 393 -22.03 -45.79 -27.83
CA HIS A 393 -22.28 -45.47 -26.42
C HIS A 393 -21.07 -44.86 -25.72
N LEU A 394 -19.86 -45.35 -26.03
CA LEU A 394 -18.63 -44.80 -25.46
C LEU A 394 -18.42 -43.35 -25.91
N LEU A 395 -18.58 -43.06 -27.21
CA LEU A 395 -18.45 -41.71 -27.76
C LEU A 395 -19.45 -40.75 -27.09
N MET A 396 -20.72 -41.16 -26.94
CA MET A 396 -21.75 -40.35 -26.28
C MET A 396 -21.43 -40.13 -24.79
N ALA A 397 -20.98 -41.17 -24.08
CA ALA A 397 -20.60 -41.06 -22.67
C ALA A 397 -19.39 -40.13 -22.47
N GLU A 398 -18.40 -40.18 -23.38
CA GLU A 398 -17.24 -39.30 -23.37
C GLU A 398 -17.62 -37.84 -23.63
N GLN A 399 -18.51 -37.57 -24.59
CA GLN A 399 -19.05 -36.23 -24.85
C GLN A 399 -19.78 -35.67 -23.61
N HIS A 400 -20.66 -36.46 -23.01
CA HIS A 400 -21.36 -36.06 -21.77
C HIS A 400 -20.40 -35.78 -20.61
N ARG A 401 -19.32 -36.56 -20.49
CA ARG A 401 -18.27 -36.33 -19.49
C ARG A 401 -17.54 -35.00 -19.74
N GLU A 402 -17.19 -34.70 -21.00
CA GLU A 402 -16.52 -33.46 -21.36
C GLU A 402 -17.39 -32.22 -21.16
N ASP A 403 -18.68 -32.31 -21.49
CA ASP A 403 -19.63 -31.20 -21.29
C ASP A 403 -19.84 -30.93 -19.80
N ALA A 404 -20.00 -31.97 -18.98
CA ALA A 404 -20.07 -31.83 -17.52
C ALA A 404 -18.78 -31.22 -16.94
N GLN A 405 -17.61 -31.63 -17.47
CA GLN A 405 -16.32 -31.09 -17.03
C GLN A 405 -16.14 -29.62 -17.44
N ARG A 406 -16.64 -29.20 -18.61
CA ARG A 406 -16.69 -27.79 -19.01
C ARG A 406 -17.59 -26.97 -18.11
N GLN A 407 -18.78 -27.48 -17.77
CA GLN A 407 -19.70 -26.81 -16.83
C GLN A 407 -19.07 -26.64 -15.44
N LEU A 408 -18.41 -27.69 -14.94
CA LEU A 408 -17.66 -27.64 -13.67
C LEU A 408 -16.58 -26.55 -13.70
N TYR A 409 -15.80 -26.45 -14.78
CA TYR A 409 -14.75 -25.44 -14.91
C TYR A 409 -15.30 -24.01 -14.89
N ILE A 410 -16.41 -23.75 -15.60
CA ILE A 410 -17.07 -22.44 -15.62
C ILE A 410 -17.61 -22.10 -14.23
N ALA A 411 -18.30 -23.04 -13.57
CA ALA A 411 -18.80 -22.85 -12.21
C ALA A 411 -17.66 -22.58 -11.21
N HIS A 412 -16.54 -23.31 -11.31
CA HIS A 412 -15.37 -23.13 -10.44
C HIS A 412 -14.77 -21.72 -10.58
N ARG A 413 -14.69 -21.21 -11.81
CA ARG A 413 -14.26 -19.84 -12.07
C ARG A 413 -15.22 -18.82 -11.44
N GLY A 414 -16.53 -19.03 -11.57
CA GLY A 414 -17.54 -18.16 -10.96
C GLY A 414 -17.47 -18.11 -9.43
N VAL A 415 -17.31 -19.28 -8.78
CA VAL A 415 -17.10 -19.37 -7.33
C VAL A 415 -15.80 -18.65 -6.91
N SER A 416 -14.73 -18.77 -7.69
CA SER A 416 -13.46 -18.09 -7.40
C SER A 416 -13.57 -16.57 -7.53
N GLU A 417 -14.31 -16.07 -8.52
CA GLU A 417 -14.58 -14.65 -8.69
C GLU A 417 -15.42 -14.10 -7.52
N LEU A 418 -16.49 -14.81 -7.14
CA LEU A 418 -17.31 -14.47 -5.98
C LEU A 418 -16.50 -14.50 -4.67
N ALA A 419 -15.59 -15.46 -4.51
CA ALA A 419 -14.69 -15.50 -3.35
C ALA A 419 -13.79 -14.25 -3.27
N GLY A 420 -13.28 -13.78 -4.41
CA GLY A 420 -12.52 -12.53 -4.50
C GLY A 420 -13.35 -11.30 -4.15
N GLN A 421 -14.57 -11.20 -4.70
CA GLN A 421 -15.51 -10.11 -4.39
C GLN A 421 -15.90 -10.10 -2.91
N ARG A 422 -16.15 -11.28 -2.31
CA ARG A 422 -16.44 -11.48 -0.90
C ARG A 422 -15.31 -10.98 -0.01
N GLN A 423 -14.06 -11.37 -0.33
CA GLN A 423 -12.89 -10.91 0.41
C GLN A 423 -12.71 -9.39 0.31
N ALA A 424 -12.91 -8.81 -0.88
CA ALA A 424 -12.84 -7.37 -1.09
C ALA A 424 -13.91 -6.61 -0.30
N GLN A 425 -15.17 -7.07 -0.30
CA GLN A 425 -16.24 -6.43 0.48
C GLN A 425 -16.06 -6.60 1.98
N ARG A 426 -15.60 -7.77 2.43
CA ARG A 426 -15.23 -7.99 3.83
C ARG A 426 -14.15 -7.01 4.29
N GLY A 427 -13.11 -6.82 3.47
CA GLY A 427 -12.05 -5.85 3.74
C GLY A 427 -12.58 -4.40 3.84
N LYS A 428 -13.50 -4.00 2.95
CA LYS A 428 -14.15 -2.68 3.03
C LYS A 428 -14.98 -2.53 4.31
N LEU A 429 -15.74 -3.55 4.69
CA LEU A 429 -16.56 -3.54 5.91
C LEU A 429 -15.68 -3.44 7.17
N GLU A 430 -14.61 -4.24 7.26
CA GLU A 430 -13.66 -4.21 8.37
C GLU A 430 -12.93 -2.87 8.46
N ALA A 431 -12.50 -2.31 7.32
CA ALA A 431 -11.89 -0.98 7.25
C ALA A 431 -12.84 0.13 7.70
N ALA A 432 -14.11 0.10 7.26
CA ALA A 432 -15.13 1.06 7.68
C ALA A 432 -15.42 0.96 9.18
N ARG A 433 -15.54 -0.26 9.72
CA ARG A 433 -15.69 -0.49 11.18
C ARG A 433 -14.50 0.06 11.97
N GLY A 434 -13.28 -0.22 11.53
CA GLY A 434 -12.06 0.29 12.17
C GLY A 434 -12.00 1.81 12.13
N ARG A 435 -12.36 2.42 11.00
CA ARG A 435 -12.40 3.89 10.84
C ARG A 435 -13.44 4.51 11.78
N ILE A 436 -14.63 3.94 11.87
CA ILE A 436 -15.69 4.43 12.78
C ILE A 436 -15.25 4.33 14.24
N GLN A 437 -14.68 3.21 14.67
CA GLN A 437 -14.16 3.07 16.03
C GLN A 437 -13.08 4.12 16.36
N HIS A 438 -12.19 4.40 15.40
CA HIS A 438 -11.17 5.43 15.58
C HIS A 438 -11.76 6.84 15.64
N ILE A 439 -12.72 7.15 14.76
CA ILE A 439 -13.45 8.43 14.78
C ILE A 439 -14.20 8.60 16.10
N GLU A 440 -14.87 7.56 16.61
CA GLU A 440 -15.59 7.61 17.89
C GLU A 440 -14.63 7.86 19.06
N ALA A 441 -13.45 7.24 19.06
CA ALA A 441 -12.42 7.48 20.06
C ALA A 441 -11.86 8.92 19.99
N GLU A 442 -11.57 9.44 18.78
CA GLU A 442 -11.16 10.84 18.59
C GLU A 442 -12.25 11.81 19.07
N ILE A 443 -13.52 11.56 18.73
CA ILE A 443 -14.64 12.40 19.17
C ILE A 443 -14.74 12.40 20.70
N ALA A 444 -14.59 11.26 21.37
CA ALA A 444 -14.61 11.18 22.84
C ALA A 444 -13.49 12.01 23.47
N GLN A 445 -12.26 11.92 22.94
CA GLN A 445 -11.13 12.73 23.41
C GLN A 445 -11.34 14.23 23.17
N LEU A 446 -11.93 14.61 22.03
CA LEU A 446 -12.27 16.00 21.73
C LEU A 446 -13.33 16.54 22.68
N PHE A 447 -14.31 15.72 23.09
CA PHE A 447 -15.28 16.12 24.11
C PHE A 447 -14.61 16.43 25.45
N GLU A 448 -13.73 15.54 25.94
CA GLU A 448 -12.99 15.79 27.19
C GLU A 448 -12.12 17.06 27.09
N THR A 449 -11.48 17.26 25.94
CA THR A 449 -10.65 18.45 25.69
C THR A 449 -11.50 19.72 25.65
N LEU A 450 -12.67 19.68 25.00
CA LEU A 450 -13.59 20.80 24.91
C LEU A 450 -14.11 21.19 26.29
N ASP A 451 -14.62 20.24 27.06
CA ASP A 451 -15.12 20.47 28.42
C ASP A 451 -14.02 21.05 29.32
N ALA A 452 -12.82 20.46 29.30
CA ALA A 452 -11.69 20.96 30.08
C ALA A 452 -11.27 22.39 29.66
N SER A 453 -11.24 22.68 28.35
CA SER A 453 -10.89 24.02 27.84
C SER A 453 -11.94 25.06 28.22
N CYS A 454 -13.23 24.72 28.13
CA CYS A 454 -14.33 25.60 28.53
C CYS A 454 -14.30 25.91 30.03
N ASP A 455 -14.07 24.92 30.89
CA ASP A 455 -14.00 25.14 32.34
C ASP A 455 -12.78 25.95 32.73
N GLN A 456 -11.63 25.71 32.10
CA GLN A 456 -10.44 26.53 32.30
C GLN A 456 -10.65 27.96 31.80
N ALA A 457 -11.34 28.17 30.67
CA ALA A 457 -11.64 29.48 30.13
C ALA A 457 -12.57 30.25 31.07
N ARG A 458 -13.60 29.60 31.63
CA ARG A 458 -14.47 30.20 32.66
C ARG A 458 -13.68 30.63 33.88
N ALA A 459 -12.79 29.78 34.39
CA ALA A 459 -11.96 30.11 35.55
C ALA A 459 -10.99 31.26 35.27
N ALA A 460 -10.36 31.29 34.08
CA ALA A 460 -9.48 32.38 33.66
C ALA A 460 -10.23 33.70 33.48
N ARG A 461 -11.46 33.66 32.92
CA ARG A 461 -12.33 34.84 32.80
C ARG A 461 -12.72 35.41 34.16
N ALA A 462 -13.01 34.58 35.16
CA ALA A 462 -13.30 35.04 36.51
C ALA A 462 -12.09 35.77 37.12
N LYS A 463 -10.89 35.20 36.97
CA LYS A 463 -9.64 35.86 37.44
C LYS A 463 -9.32 37.15 36.69
N LEU A 464 -9.64 37.20 35.39
CA LEU A 464 -9.50 38.42 34.59
C LEU A 464 -10.43 39.52 35.12
N ASP A 465 -11.69 39.18 35.43
CA ASP A 465 -12.65 40.12 36.01
C ASP A 465 -12.20 40.63 37.39
N ASP A 466 -11.67 39.76 38.24
CA ASP A 466 -11.05 40.14 39.52
C ASP A 466 -9.87 41.12 39.31
N ALA A 467 -8.99 40.85 38.33
CA ALA A 467 -7.86 41.72 38.02
C ALA A 467 -8.32 43.09 37.50
N VAL A 468 -9.33 43.12 36.61
CA VAL A 468 -9.93 44.36 36.09
C VAL A 468 -10.56 45.17 37.22
N THR A 469 -11.30 44.52 38.12
CA THR A 469 -11.91 45.17 39.29
C THR A 469 -10.82 45.78 40.19
N ARG A 470 -9.74 45.03 40.46
CA ARG A 470 -8.61 45.53 41.24
C ARG A 470 -7.91 46.72 40.56
N MET A 471 -7.78 46.73 39.24
CA MET A 471 -7.25 47.88 38.50
C MET A 471 -8.16 49.11 38.65
N CYS A 472 -9.48 48.95 38.60
CA CYS A 472 -10.41 50.05 38.85
C CYS A 472 -10.28 50.62 40.28
N ASP A 473 -10.16 49.77 41.29
CA ASP A 473 -9.96 50.22 42.68
C ASP A 473 -8.63 50.96 42.86
N LEU A 474 -7.57 50.48 42.21
CA LEU A 474 -6.25 51.11 42.22
C LEU A 474 -6.30 52.48 41.52
N GLU A 475 -7.02 52.63 40.41
CA GLU A 475 -7.21 53.92 39.75
C GLU A 475 -7.92 54.93 40.66
N GLY A 476 -8.91 54.49 41.45
CA GLY A 476 -9.53 55.32 42.49
C GLY A 476 -8.54 55.76 43.58
N ARG A 477 -7.65 54.86 44.04
CA ARG A 477 -6.59 55.18 45.01
C ARG A 477 -5.55 56.14 44.43
N ARG A 478 -5.22 56.04 43.15
CA ARG A 478 -4.30 56.95 42.45
C ARG A 478 -4.79 58.39 42.56
N GLN A 479 -6.07 58.63 42.26
CA GLN A 479 -6.68 59.96 42.33
C GLN A 479 -6.63 60.53 43.76
N ALA A 480 -6.86 59.70 44.78
CA ALA A 480 -6.76 60.12 46.18
C ALA A 480 -5.32 60.49 46.58
N LEU A 481 -4.33 59.67 46.17
CA LEU A 481 -2.91 59.96 46.43
C LEU A 481 -2.43 61.22 45.69
N ASP A 482 -2.86 61.44 44.44
CA ASP A 482 -2.53 62.66 43.70
C ASP A 482 -3.09 63.91 44.39
N ALA A 483 -4.33 63.86 44.90
CA ALA A 483 -4.91 64.94 45.68
C ALA A 483 -4.15 65.21 46.99
N GLU A 484 -3.79 64.15 47.72
CA GLU A 484 -2.99 64.24 48.95
C GLU A 484 -1.60 64.85 48.67
N ARG A 485 -0.97 64.49 47.55
CA ARG A 485 0.32 65.05 47.11
C ARG A 485 0.26 66.57 46.96
N HIS A 486 -0.81 67.08 46.35
CA HIS A 486 -0.99 68.52 46.17
C HIS A 486 -1.06 69.22 47.54
N GLN A 487 -1.89 68.72 48.45
CA GLN A 487 -2.04 69.28 49.79
C GLN A 487 -0.74 69.24 50.62
N LEU A 488 0.00 68.14 50.56
CA LEU A 488 1.27 68.00 51.28
C LEU A 488 2.36 68.93 50.71
N ASN A 489 2.43 69.12 49.39
CA ASN A 489 3.37 70.07 48.79
C ASN A 489 3.06 71.51 49.20
N GLU A 490 1.78 71.90 49.18
CA GLU A 490 1.36 73.23 49.65
C GLU A 490 1.72 73.46 51.12
N THR A 491 1.49 72.46 51.97
CA THR A 491 1.83 72.51 53.40
C THR A 491 3.34 72.65 53.61
N ARG A 492 4.16 71.88 52.87
CA ARG A 492 5.63 71.98 52.90
C ARG A 492 6.09 73.37 52.46
N ASP A 493 5.56 73.90 51.36
CA ASP A 493 5.99 75.19 50.83
C ASP A 493 5.67 76.33 51.79
N GLN A 494 4.48 76.31 52.40
CA GLN A 494 4.10 77.25 53.46
C GLN A 494 5.03 77.14 54.69
N ALA A 495 5.31 75.92 55.16
CA ALA A 495 6.21 75.70 56.28
C ALA A 495 7.65 76.16 55.97
N ARG A 496 8.13 75.91 54.75
CA ARG A 496 9.47 76.31 54.29
C ARG A 496 9.63 77.80 54.21
N GLU A 497 8.63 78.50 53.66
CA GLU A 497 8.63 79.96 53.59
C GLU A 497 8.56 80.58 55.00
N ALA A 498 7.70 80.05 55.88
CA ALA A 498 7.63 80.50 57.27
C ALA A 498 8.95 80.31 58.04
N ALA A 499 9.59 79.14 57.90
CA ALA A 499 10.88 78.86 58.53
C ALA A 499 12.00 79.76 57.99
N ARG A 500 11.99 80.05 56.69
CA ARG A 500 12.95 80.96 56.06
C ARG A 500 12.79 82.39 56.59
N ASN A 501 11.56 82.91 56.64
CA ASN A 501 11.29 84.28 57.08
C ASN A 501 11.74 84.51 58.53
N VAL A 502 11.46 83.56 59.44
CA VAL A 502 11.90 83.66 60.84
C VAL A 502 13.42 83.56 60.96
N ARG A 503 14.06 82.66 60.19
CA ARG A 503 15.52 82.52 60.17
C ARG A 503 16.21 83.79 59.69
N ASP A 504 15.73 84.40 58.61
CA ASP A 504 16.28 85.63 58.05
C ASP A 504 16.12 86.80 59.04
N ALA A 505 14.95 86.92 59.69
CA ALA A 505 14.71 87.92 60.73
C ALA A 505 15.60 87.71 61.97
N MET A 506 15.76 86.47 62.43
CA MET A 506 16.64 86.11 63.55
C MET A 506 18.10 86.44 63.23
N HIS A 507 18.57 86.09 62.03
CA HIS A 507 19.95 86.37 61.61
C HIS A 507 20.23 87.86 61.49
N ALA A 508 19.29 88.62 60.91
CA ALA A 508 19.40 90.08 60.83
C ALA A 508 19.49 90.71 62.23
N LEU A 509 18.62 90.30 63.17
CA LEU A 509 18.65 90.82 64.54
C LEU A 509 19.93 90.42 65.28
N ALA A 510 20.40 89.18 65.13
CA ALA A 510 21.66 88.70 65.73
C ALA A 510 22.86 89.54 65.26
N LEU A 511 22.95 89.83 63.96
CA LEU A 511 24.01 90.69 63.40
C LEU A 511 23.94 92.12 63.97
N THR A 512 22.75 92.70 64.08
CA THR A 512 22.59 94.04 64.67
C THR A 512 23.00 94.08 66.13
N LEU A 513 22.65 93.05 66.91
CA LEU A 513 22.95 92.95 68.33
C LEU A 513 24.45 92.77 68.57
N GLU A 514 25.12 91.95 67.76
CA GLU A 514 26.58 91.76 67.82
C GLU A 514 27.33 93.05 67.44
N SER A 515 26.84 93.78 66.43
CA SER A 515 27.36 95.11 66.08
C SER A 515 27.18 96.12 67.22
N GLN A 516 26.03 96.13 67.90
CA GLN A 516 25.77 97.01 69.03
C GLN A 516 26.64 96.66 70.25
N ARG A 517 26.85 95.37 70.53
CA ARG A 517 27.74 94.90 71.62
C ARG A 517 29.19 95.30 71.38
N THR A 518 29.70 95.10 70.18
CA THR A 518 31.07 95.51 69.82
C THR A 518 31.25 97.03 69.91
N GLN A 519 30.25 97.81 69.48
CA GLN A 519 30.22 99.26 69.69
C GLN A 519 30.24 99.62 71.18
N MET A 520 29.42 98.96 72.02
CA MET A 520 29.43 99.20 73.47
C MET A 520 30.78 98.92 74.13
N VAL A 521 31.42 97.78 73.81
CA VAL A 521 32.73 97.42 74.37
C VAL A 521 33.82 98.41 73.96
N SER A 522 33.82 98.83 72.70
CA SER A 522 34.78 99.83 72.22
C SER A 522 34.55 101.20 72.87
N LEU A 523 33.29 101.63 73.02
CA LEU A 523 32.94 102.90 73.66
C LEU A 523 33.26 102.87 75.17
N SER A 524 33.02 101.74 75.86
CA SER A 524 33.35 101.60 77.29
C SER A 524 34.86 101.65 77.52
N GLN A 525 35.64 100.96 76.69
CA GLN A 525 37.12 101.02 76.76
C GLN A 525 37.64 102.43 76.46
N THR A 526 36.97 103.17 75.58
CA THR A 526 37.35 104.56 75.27
C THR A 526 37.06 105.47 76.46
N LEU A 527 35.91 105.30 77.12
CA LEU A 527 35.55 106.02 78.34
C LEU A 527 36.48 105.69 79.52
N GLU A 528 36.88 104.42 79.72
CA GLU A 528 37.86 104.05 80.76
C GLU A 528 39.22 104.71 80.53
N ARG A 529 39.67 104.77 79.26
CA ARG A 529 40.90 105.50 78.90
C ARG A 529 40.76 106.99 79.20
N MET A 530 39.65 107.62 78.81
CA MET A 530 39.42 109.04 79.10
C MET A 530 39.30 109.32 80.61
N ASP A 531 38.67 108.44 81.38
CA ASP A 531 38.59 108.58 82.84
C ASP A 531 39.97 108.50 83.51
N SER A 532 40.83 107.58 83.03
CA SER A 532 42.22 107.51 83.49
C SER A 532 43.04 108.76 83.13
N GLN A 533 42.80 109.36 81.96
CA GLN A 533 43.42 110.63 81.54
C GLN A 533 42.92 111.80 82.38
N ARG A 534 41.63 111.82 82.75
CA ARG A 534 41.06 112.79 83.68
C ARG A 534 41.75 112.71 85.04
N GLY A 535 41.89 111.50 85.59
CA GLY A 535 42.58 111.29 86.87
C GLY A 535 44.05 111.72 86.86
N GLN A 536 44.76 111.54 85.73
CA GLN A 536 46.13 112.05 85.56
C GLN A 536 46.20 113.58 85.51
N LEU A 537 45.22 114.23 84.88
CA LEU A 537 45.13 115.69 84.82
C LEU A 537 44.75 116.31 86.18
N ASP A 538 43.86 115.67 86.93
CA ASP A 538 43.48 116.08 88.29
C ASP A 538 44.68 115.99 89.25
N ALA A 539 45.43 114.88 89.22
CA ALA A 539 46.65 114.72 90.03
C ALA A 539 47.73 115.75 89.67
N ARG A 540 47.84 116.11 88.37
CA ARG A 540 48.79 117.12 87.90
C ARG A 540 48.43 118.55 88.32
N LEU A 541 47.14 118.84 88.45
CA LEU A 541 46.66 120.11 89.03
C LEU A 541 47.00 120.21 90.52
N GLU A 542 46.87 119.12 91.29
CA GLU A 542 47.28 119.06 92.70
C GLU A 542 48.80 119.25 92.88
N GLU A 543 49.60 118.63 92.01
CA GLU A 543 51.06 118.73 92.01
C GLU A 543 51.55 120.15 91.64
N LEU A 544 50.89 120.81 90.67
CA LEU A 544 51.17 122.20 90.30
C LEU A 544 50.82 123.20 91.41
N MET A 545 49.87 122.88 92.29
CA MET A 545 49.51 123.72 93.45
C MET A 545 50.52 123.62 94.59
N THR A 546 51.14 122.45 94.79
CA THR A 546 52.18 122.23 95.80
C THR A 546 53.53 122.85 95.39
N GLN A 547 53.88 122.84 94.09
CA GLN A 547 55.12 123.42 93.55
C GLN A 547 55.18 124.97 93.56
N LEU A 548 54.10 125.68 93.88
CA LEU A 548 54.06 127.14 94.03
C LEU A 548 54.57 127.64 95.41
N SER A 549 54.87 126.74 96.36
CA SER A 549 55.02 127.10 97.79
C SER A 549 56.45 127.09 98.38
N GLU A 550 57.47 126.50 97.74
CA GLU A 550 58.81 126.40 98.34
C GLU A 550 59.96 126.43 97.30
N GLY A 551 60.84 127.43 97.41
CA GLY A 551 62.31 127.28 97.26
C GLY A 551 62.98 127.41 95.88
N ASP A 552 63.69 128.52 95.69
CA ASP A 552 64.70 128.79 94.65
C ASP A 552 65.84 127.74 94.56
N SER A 553 66.35 127.61 93.32
CA SER A 553 67.55 126.94 92.73
C SER A 553 68.79 126.69 93.61
N PRO A 554 69.80 125.84 93.26
CA PRO A 554 70.42 125.65 91.92
C PRO A 554 70.57 124.16 91.51
N VAL A 555 70.33 123.72 90.27
CA VAL A 555 70.97 124.03 88.97
C VAL A 555 72.50 123.95 88.99
N GLU A 556 73.04 122.74 89.15
CA GLU A 556 74.44 122.43 88.80
C GLU A 556 74.66 121.00 88.25
N VAL A 557 73.61 120.19 88.05
CA VAL A 557 73.76 118.78 87.57
C VAL A 557 73.05 118.52 86.22
N LEU A 558 72.26 119.47 85.71
CA LEU A 558 71.53 119.35 84.43
C LEU A 558 72.40 119.61 83.19
N GLU A 559 73.68 119.93 83.37
CA GLU A 559 74.66 120.05 82.28
C GLU A 559 75.15 118.68 81.76
N GLN A 560 74.98 117.58 82.51
CA GLN A 560 75.54 116.27 82.13
C GLN A 560 74.56 115.34 81.39
N GLN A 561 73.25 115.57 81.48
CA GLN A 561 72.23 114.68 80.87
C GLN A 561 71.96 114.94 79.38
N HIS A 562 72.43 116.09 78.86
CA HIS A 562 72.25 116.53 77.48
C HIS A 562 73.01 115.67 76.45
N GLN A 563 74.11 115.02 76.85
CA GLN A 563 74.93 114.21 75.95
C GLN A 563 74.36 112.79 75.70
N ALA A 564 73.53 112.25 76.61
CA ALA A 564 73.11 110.84 76.61
C ALA A 564 71.91 110.53 75.71
N ALA A 565 71.02 111.50 75.49
CA ALA A 565 69.78 111.31 74.71
C ALA A 565 70.00 111.28 73.18
N LEU A 566 71.21 111.60 72.71
CA LEU A 566 71.53 111.73 71.28
C LEU A 566 71.96 110.40 70.63
N SER A 567 72.36 109.40 71.42
CA SER A 567 72.80 108.07 70.93
C SER A 567 71.67 107.01 70.91
N GLU A 568 70.67 107.13 71.79
CA GLU A 568 69.56 106.18 71.95
C GLU A 568 68.58 106.18 70.76
N ARG A 569 68.39 107.33 70.11
CA ARG A 569 67.45 107.50 68.99
C ARG A 569 67.89 106.81 67.69
N ILE A 570 69.20 106.72 67.44
CA ILE A 570 69.75 106.07 66.23
C ILE A 570 69.71 104.53 66.35
N ARG A 571 69.71 103.99 67.58
CA ARG A 571 69.72 102.55 67.87
C ARG A 571 68.34 101.90 67.68
N THR A 572 67.28 102.60 68.07
CA THR A 572 65.89 102.10 68.04
C THR A 572 65.30 102.08 66.62
N GLU A 573 65.68 103.01 65.74
CA GLU A 573 65.28 102.98 64.32
C GLU A 573 65.89 101.81 63.54
N ARG A 574 67.12 101.40 63.86
CA ARG A 574 67.76 100.22 63.22
C ARG A 574 67.10 98.90 63.63
N LEU A 575 66.76 98.73 64.91
CA LEU A 575 66.10 97.53 65.42
C LEU A 575 64.68 97.33 64.83
N LEU A 576 63.96 98.42 64.56
CA LEU A 576 62.63 98.36 63.95
C LEU A 576 62.68 97.89 62.49
N ILE A 577 63.71 98.28 61.75
CA ILE A 577 63.90 97.88 60.35
C ILE A 577 64.30 96.40 60.25
N GLU A 578 65.19 95.91 61.13
CA GLU A 578 65.56 94.48 61.21
C GLU A 578 64.38 93.57 61.61
N ALA A 579 63.51 94.02 62.50
CA ALA A 579 62.34 93.23 62.91
C ALA A 579 61.32 93.09 61.78
N ARG A 580 61.13 94.13 60.96
CA ARG A 580 60.21 94.11 59.80
C ARG A 580 60.71 93.22 58.67
N THR A 581 62.02 93.27 58.37
CA THR A 581 62.59 92.37 57.35
C THR A 581 62.57 90.90 57.78
N ARG A 582 62.69 90.59 59.07
CA ARG A 582 62.48 89.22 59.57
C ARG A 582 61.03 88.76 59.47
N LEU A 583 60.07 89.64 59.74
CA LEU A 583 58.65 89.29 59.68
C LEU A 583 58.20 89.03 58.23
N ASP A 584 58.64 89.87 57.28
CA ASP A 584 58.39 89.65 55.85
C ASP A 584 59.05 88.35 55.34
N GLY A 585 60.24 88.00 55.86
CA GLY A 585 60.89 86.71 55.56
C GLY A 585 60.08 85.51 56.04
N ILE A 586 59.57 85.55 57.28
CA ILE A 586 58.76 84.46 57.84
C ILE A 586 57.41 84.34 57.11
N ASP A 587 56.75 85.45 56.74
CA ASP A 587 55.48 85.41 56.00
C ASP A 587 55.65 84.84 54.58
N THR A 588 56.79 85.11 53.93
CA THR A 588 57.09 84.52 52.63
C THR A 588 57.39 83.02 52.73
N GLU A 589 58.12 82.57 53.76
CA GLU A 589 58.33 81.14 54.05
C GLU A 589 57.01 80.42 54.39
N LEU A 590 56.14 81.03 55.21
CA LEU A 590 54.83 80.45 55.56
C LEU A 590 53.97 80.22 54.31
N ARG A 591 53.90 81.20 53.41
CA ARG A 591 53.16 81.07 52.14
C ARG A 591 53.74 79.98 51.24
N GLN A 592 55.07 79.85 51.18
CA GLN A 592 55.71 78.76 50.43
C GLN A 592 55.39 77.39 51.03
N PHE A 593 55.40 77.25 52.36
CA PHE A 593 55.03 76.00 53.01
C PHE A 593 53.54 75.66 52.86
N GLU A 594 52.64 76.64 52.92
CA GLU A 594 51.21 76.43 52.65
C GLU A 594 50.96 75.99 51.20
N GLN A 595 51.63 76.61 50.23
CA GLN A 595 51.53 76.22 48.83
C GLN A 595 52.10 74.81 48.60
N THR A 596 53.21 74.47 49.26
CA THR A 596 53.80 73.12 49.21
C THR A 596 52.89 72.08 49.87
N ARG A 597 52.23 72.42 50.99
CA ARG A 597 51.26 71.54 51.66
C ARG A 597 50.06 71.27 50.76
N GLN A 598 49.51 72.31 50.13
CA GLN A 598 48.36 72.18 49.23
C GLN A 598 48.70 71.34 47.99
N GLN A 599 49.87 71.53 47.39
CA GLN A 599 50.36 70.67 46.31
C GLN A 599 50.56 69.20 46.75
N ARG A 600 51.07 68.97 47.96
CA ARG A 600 51.24 67.62 48.53
C ARG A 600 49.90 66.94 48.83
N ASP A 601 48.91 67.69 49.32
CA ASP A 601 47.57 67.19 49.58
C ASP A 601 46.84 66.84 48.27
N GLU A 602 46.94 67.68 47.24
CA GLU A 602 46.41 67.38 45.90
C GLU A 602 47.08 66.13 45.28
N GLN A 603 48.41 66.01 45.41
CA GLN A 603 49.14 64.82 44.97
C GLN A 603 48.73 63.57 45.76
N ALA A 604 48.53 63.66 47.07
CA ALA A 604 48.09 62.55 47.90
C ALA A 604 46.67 62.10 47.53
N LEU A 605 45.78 63.04 47.21
CA LEU A 605 44.42 62.74 46.74
C LEU A 605 44.46 62.02 45.39
N ALA A 606 45.22 62.54 44.43
CA ALA A 606 45.40 61.94 43.11
C ALA A 606 46.02 60.53 43.18
N GLN A 607 46.99 60.30 44.07
CA GLN A 607 47.56 58.96 44.29
C GLN A 607 46.57 58.00 44.95
N ARG A 608 45.73 58.47 45.88
CA ARG A 608 44.66 57.65 46.47
C ARG A 608 43.61 57.27 45.44
N GLU A 609 43.20 58.19 44.58
CA GLU A 609 42.28 57.91 43.47
C GLU A 609 42.89 56.89 42.50
N ARG A 610 44.17 57.04 42.11
CA ARG A 610 44.85 56.05 41.26
C ARG A 610 44.96 54.67 41.92
N MET A 611 45.27 54.61 43.22
CA MET A 611 45.27 53.32 43.94
C MET A 611 43.87 52.72 44.04
N SER A 612 42.84 53.53 44.25
CA SER A 612 41.44 53.08 44.26
C SER A 612 41.03 52.54 42.90
N GLN A 613 41.39 53.24 41.82
CA GLN A 613 41.15 52.83 40.45
C GLN A 613 41.87 51.50 40.14
N CYS A 614 43.17 51.38 40.44
CA CYS A 614 43.90 50.13 40.25
C CYS A 614 43.35 48.98 41.09
N ARG A 615 42.81 49.23 42.29
CA ARG A 615 42.15 48.20 43.11
C ARG A 615 40.83 47.74 42.48
N LEU A 616 40.03 48.67 41.96
CA LEU A 616 38.80 48.35 41.22
C LEU A 616 39.13 47.57 39.94
N ASP A 617 40.14 47.98 39.19
CA ASP A 617 40.59 47.27 37.99
C ASP A 617 41.09 45.86 38.33
N GLN A 618 41.85 45.70 39.43
CA GLN A 618 42.29 44.39 39.92
C GLN A 618 41.09 43.50 40.30
N GLN A 619 40.10 44.04 41.00
CA GLN A 619 38.88 43.31 41.36
C GLN A 619 38.05 42.95 40.13
N ALA A 620 37.93 43.84 39.15
CA ALA A 620 37.23 43.58 37.89
C ALA A 620 37.93 42.50 37.06
N LEU A 621 39.27 42.52 37.01
CA LEU A 621 40.07 41.49 36.35
C LEU A 621 39.98 40.14 37.08
N ALA A 622 40.03 40.12 38.41
CA ALA A 622 39.86 38.91 39.21
C ALA A 622 38.47 38.29 39.01
N PHE A 623 37.41 39.11 39.07
CA PHE A 623 36.05 38.67 38.79
C PHE A 623 35.89 38.15 37.35
N SER A 624 36.50 38.83 36.37
CA SER A 624 36.48 38.37 34.98
C SER A 624 37.22 37.03 34.79
N ALA A 625 38.32 36.82 35.52
CA ALA A 625 39.05 35.57 35.51
C ALA A 625 38.23 34.44 36.16
N GLU A 626 37.61 34.68 37.32
CA GLU A 626 36.70 33.73 37.98
C GLU A 626 35.49 33.39 37.09
N GLN A 627 34.89 34.38 36.43
CA GLN A 627 33.76 34.16 35.54
C GLN A 627 34.15 33.31 34.32
N ARG A 628 35.34 33.55 33.74
CA ARG A 628 35.87 32.76 32.62
C ARG A 628 36.24 31.34 33.06
N GLN A 629 36.86 31.19 34.23
CA GLN A 629 37.16 29.88 34.81
C GLN A 629 35.88 29.08 35.07
N ALA A 630 34.88 29.68 35.70
CA ALA A 630 33.59 29.03 35.95
C ALA A 630 32.87 28.66 34.64
N ALA A 631 33.01 29.47 33.58
CA ALA A 631 32.47 29.14 32.26
C ALA A 631 33.16 27.92 31.63
N VAL A 632 34.50 27.81 31.76
CA VAL A 632 35.28 26.66 31.29
C VAL A 632 34.92 25.39 32.07
N GLU A 633 34.83 25.49 33.40
CA GLU A 633 34.43 24.38 34.27
C GLU A 633 32.99 23.92 33.99
N LYS A 634 32.06 24.86 33.78
CA LYS A 634 30.67 24.55 33.40
C LYS A 634 30.56 23.89 32.02
N ALA A 635 31.49 24.19 31.11
CA ALA A 635 31.60 23.51 29.81
C ALA A 635 32.22 22.10 29.93
N GLY A 636 32.61 21.67 31.13
CA GLY A 636 33.12 20.32 31.42
C GLY A 636 34.62 20.13 31.20
N PHE A 637 35.37 21.23 31.04
CA PHE A 637 36.82 21.20 30.80
C PHE A 637 37.61 21.65 32.04
N VAL A 638 38.83 21.14 32.19
CA VAL A 638 39.78 21.58 33.22
C VAL A 638 40.57 22.77 32.66
N LEU A 639 40.57 23.91 33.37
CA LEU A 639 41.18 25.17 32.88
C LEU A 639 42.64 25.00 32.46
N GLN A 640 43.42 24.21 33.21
CA GLN A 640 44.84 23.98 32.95
C GLN A 640 45.07 23.28 31.60
N ASP A 641 44.27 22.26 31.29
CA ASP A 641 44.37 21.53 30.02
C ASP A 641 43.99 22.42 28.82
N VAL A 642 43.06 23.35 29.01
CA VAL A 642 42.66 24.33 27.99
C VAL A 642 43.78 25.33 27.73
N VAL A 643 44.42 25.83 28.78
CA VAL A 643 45.57 26.76 28.69
C VAL A 643 46.79 26.08 28.07
N ASP A 644 47.06 24.82 28.40
CA ASP A 644 48.18 24.06 27.84
C ASP A 644 47.93 23.65 26.37
N GLY A 645 46.67 23.51 25.98
CA GLY A 645 46.25 23.21 24.59
C GLY A 645 46.07 24.45 23.70
N LEU A 646 46.20 25.66 24.25
CA LEU A 646 46.06 26.92 23.51
C LEU A 646 47.31 27.18 22.66
N PRO A 647 47.20 27.23 21.31
CA PRO A 647 48.35 27.55 20.47
C PRO A 647 48.81 29.00 20.72
N GLU A 648 50.13 29.25 20.69
CA GLU A 648 50.70 30.59 20.93
C GLU A 648 50.20 31.67 19.96
N ALA A 649 49.67 31.27 18.79
CA ALA A 649 49.05 32.14 17.79
C ALA A 649 47.52 32.25 17.92
N ALA A 650 46.92 31.89 19.05
CA ALA A 650 45.48 31.96 19.26
C ALA A 650 44.97 33.40 19.18
N ASN A 651 44.12 33.68 18.17
CA ASN A 651 43.48 34.97 17.96
C ASN A 651 41.95 34.85 18.16
N PRO A 652 41.37 35.45 19.23
CA PRO A 652 39.95 35.37 19.50
C PRO A 652 39.06 35.85 18.35
N ALA A 653 39.49 36.89 17.63
CA ALA A 653 38.71 37.45 16.52
C ALA A 653 38.62 36.49 15.32
N GLU A 654 39.68 35.74 15.05
CA GLU A 654 39.68 34.72 13.98
C GLU A 654 38.82 33.52 14.35
N TRP A 655 38.81 33.15 15.63
CA TRP A 655 37.99 32.05 16.14
C TRP A 655 36.51 32.40 16.21
N GLU A 656 36.15 33.63 16.56
CA GLU A 656 34.76 34.11 16.46
C GLU A 656 34.27 34.07 15.02
N VAL A 657 35.07 34.53 14.06
CA VAL A 657 34.72 34.43 12.63
C VAL A 657 34.58 32.97 12.19
N ALA A 658 35.46 32.07 12.67
CA ALA A 658 35.37 30.65 12.35
C ALA A 658 34.13 29.98 12.98
N ILE A 659 33.79 30.35 14.23
CA ILE A 659 32.58 29.89 14.92
C ILE A 659 31.35 30.38 14.17
N ASP A 660 31.27 31.66 13.80
CA ASP A 660 30.15 32.21 13.04
C ASP A 660 30.01 31.53 11.67
N GLN A 661 31.12 31.27 10.98
CA GLN A 661 31.11 30.52 9.71
C GLN A 661 30.62 29.08 9.90
N LEU A 662 31.02 28.41 10.98
CA LEU A 662 30.54 27.08 11.34
C LEU A 662 29.06 27.11 11.72
N ASP A 663 28.61 28.10 12.48
CA ASP A 663 27.22 28.24 12.91
C ASP A 663 26.30 28.52 11.71
N ILE A 664 26.75 29.36 10.76
CA ILE A 664 26.09 29.55 9.47
C ILE A 664 26.06 28.25 8.67
N SER A 665 27.17 27.50 8.64
CA SER A 665 27.25 26.22 7.94
C SER A 665 26.33 25.17 8.55
N ILE A 666 26.21 25.13 9.88
CA ILE A 666 25.30 24.25 10.63
C ILE A 666 23.84 24.65 10.39
N ARG A 667 23.50 25.94 10.46
CA ARG A 667 22.14 26.42 10.16
C ARG A 667 21.74 26.14 8.71
N ARG A 668 22.68 26.21 7.78
CA ARG A 668 22.46 25.91 6.36
C ARG A 668 22.18 24.43 6.09
N LEU A 669 22.60 23.53 6.98
CA LEU A 669 22.26 22.11 6.89
C LEU A 669 20.80 21.83 7.26
N GLU A 670 20.08 22.82 7.82
CA GLU A 670 18.73 22.68 8.36
C GLU A 670 18.64 21.55 9.41
N PRO A 671 17.49 21.31 10.08
CA PRO A 671 17.36 20.17 10.97
C PRO A 671 17.61 18.88 10.18
N VAL A 672 18.72 18.21 10.47
CA VAL A 672 19.09 16.95 9.82
C VAL A 672 17.99 15.93 10.10
N ASN A 673 17.33 15.45 9.03
CA ASN A 673 16.26 14.48 9.14
C ASN A 673 16.83 13.11 9.56
N LEU A 674 16.91 12.86 10.87
CA LEU A 674 17.35 11.58 11.42
C LEU A 674 16.39 10.43 11.07
N ALA A 675 15.14 10.72 10.73
CA ALA A 675 14.20 9.72 10.23
C ALA A 675 14.53 9.25 8.80
N ALA A 676 15.29 10.04 8.03
CA ALA A 676 15.67 9.71 6.65
C ALA A 676 16.44 8.38 6.53
N ILE A 677 17.16 7.95 7.58
CA ILE A 677 17.86 6.66 7.60
C ILE A 677 16.84 5.50 7.66
N HIS A 678 15.82 5.64 8.48
CA HIS A 678 14.72 4.67 8.57
C HIS A 678 13.84 4.71 7.32
N GLU A 679 13.46 5.89 6.85
CA GLU A 679 12.68 6.09 5.62
C GLU A 679 13.42 5.55 4.38
N TYR A 680 14.74 5.71 4.31
CA TYR A 680 15.56 5.10 3.25
C TYR A 680 15.50 3.57 3.30
N ASN A 681 15.62 2.96 4.48
CA ASN A 681 15.54 1.51 4.62
C ASN A 681 14.15 0.97 4.25
N GLU A 682 13.07 1.65 4.68
CA GLU A 682 11.71 1.30 4.30
C GLU A 682 11.45 1.48 2.79
N ALA A 683 11.91 2.59 2.22
CA ALA A 683 11.82 2.84 0.79
C ALA A 683 12.63 1.83 -0.03
N ALA A 684 13.82 1.46 0.42
CA ALA A 684 14.67 0.45 -0.23
C ALA A 684 14.00 -0.93 -0.23
N GLN A 685 13.43 -1.36 0.89
CA GLN A 685 12.65 -2.61 0.97
C GLN A 685 11.42 -2.57 0.05
N ARG A 686 10.75 -1.42 -0.01
CA ARG A 686 9.60 -1.23 -0.90
C ARG A 686 9.98 -1.27 -2.38
N VAL A 687 11.13 -0.70 -2.74
CA VAL A 687 11.68 -0.78 -4.11
C VAL A 687 11.99 -2.23 -4.45
N GLU A 688 12.70 -2.95 -3.59
CA GLU A 688 13.06 -4.36 -3.83
C GLU A 688 11.81 -5.24 -4.03
N TYR A 689 10.77 -5.04 -3.20
CA TYR A 689 9.49 -5.72 -3.36
C TYR A 689 8.78 -5.37 -4.68
N LEU A 690 8.72 -4.08 -5.04
CA LEU A 690 8.07 -3.62 -6.27
C LEU A 690 8.83 -4.05 -7.52
N GLU A 691 10.15 -4.07 -7.49
CA GLU A 691 10.98 -4.59 -8.58
C GLU A 691 10.76 -6.08 -8.79
N ALA A 692 10.65 -6.87 -7.71
CA ALA A 692 10.30 -8.28 -7.80
C ALA A 692 8.91 -8.50 -8.42
N GLN A 693 7.89 -7.74 -7.99
CA GLN A 693 6.55 -7.82 -8.60
C GLN A 693 6.53 -7.36 -10.06
N HIS A 694 7.25 -6.30 -10.39
CA HIS A 694 7.36 -5.80 -11.76
C HIS A 694 8.01 -6.85 -12.67
N ALA A 695 9.09 -7.50 -12.20
CA ALA A 695 9.75 -8.57 -12.94
C ALA A 695 8.79 -9.74 -13.19
N ASP A 696 8.05 -10.20 -12.17
CA ASP A 696 7.09 -11.30 -12.30
C ASP A 696 5.95 -10.96 -13.29
N LEU A 697 5.36 -9.77 -13.18
CA LEU A 697 4.34 -9.29 -14.12
C LEU A 697 4.87 -9.16 -15.55
N THR A 698 6.11 -8.72 -15.72
CA THR A 698 6.74 -8.59 -17.05
C THR A 698 6.97 -9.96 -17.67
N VAL A 699 7.39 -10.95 -16.89
CA VAL A 699 7.55 -12.35 -17.35
C VAL A 699 6.19 -12.97 -17.69
N ALA A 700 5.17 -12.76 -16.86
CA ALA A 700 3.82 -13.22 -17.14
C ALA A 700 3.24 -12.59 -18.42
N LEU A 701 3.46 -11.29 -18.63
CA LEU A 701 3.06 -10.58 -19.84
C LEU A 701 3.74 -11.19 -21.08
N GLN A 702 5.06 -11.37 -21.05
CA GLN A 702 5.79 -12.00 -22.16
C GLN A 702 5.27 -13.42 -22.47
N THR A 703 5.00 -14.21 -21.43
CA THR A 703 4.47 -15.57 -21.59
C THR A 703 3.08 -15.56 -22.25
N LEU A 704 2.22 -14.61 -21.87
CA LEU A 704 0.90 -14.44 -22.46
C LEU A 704 0.99 -13.95 -23.91
N GLU A 705 1.85 -12.99 -24.22
CA GLU A 705 2.08 -12.50 -25.58
C GLU A 705 2.61 -13.61 -26.50
N GLU A 706 3.53 -14.43 -26.02
CA GLU A 706 4.01 -15.61 -26.76
C GLU A 706 2.90 -16.64 -27.01
N ALA A 707 2.05 -16.90 -26.01
CA ALA A 707 0.92 -17.80 -26.14
C ALA A 707 -0.11 -17.29 -27.16
N ILE A 708 -0.45 -15.99 -27.11
CA ILE A 708 -1.33 -15.32 -28.07
C ILE A 708 -0.75 -15.43 -29.48
N SER A 709 0.53 -15.07 -29.66
CA SER A 709 1.21 -15.15 -30.96
C SER A 709 1.22 -16.56 -31.54
N LYS A 710 1.38 -17.58 -30.69
CA LYS A 710 1.29 -19.00 -31.10
C LYS A 710 -0.13 -19.37 -31.53
N ILE A 711 -1.15 -19.00 -30.77
CA ILE A 711 -2.56 -19.25 -31.09
C ILE A 711 -2.94 -18.53 -32.39
N ASP A 712 -2.54 -17.27 -32.56
CA ASP A 712 -2.80 -16.48 -33.75
C ASP A 712 -2.16 -17.12 -34.99
N ARG A 713 -0.92 -17.60 -34.87
CA ARG A 713 -0.24 -18.29 -35.97
C ARG A 713 -0.96 -19.58 -36.37
N GLU A 714 -1.40 -20.38 -35.40
CA GLU A 714 -2.12 -21.63 -35.65
C GLU A 714 -3.52 -21.36 -36.23
N THR A 715 -4.21 -20.34 -35.73
CA THR A 715 -5.53 -19.90 -36.21
C THR A 715 -5.46 -19.38 -37.64
N ARG A 716 -4.48 -18.51 -37.96
CA ARG A 716 -4.23 -18.04 -39.33
C ARG A 716 -3.96 -19.20 -40.29
N GLY A 717 -3.21 -20.21 -39.85
CA GLY A 717 -2.94 -21.42 -40.62
C GLY A 717 -4.23 -22.20 -40.92
N ARG A 718 -5.01 -22.54 -39.89
CA ARG A 718 -6.28 -23.26 -40.03
C ARG A 718 -7.31 -22.50 -40.85
N PHE A 719 -7.44 -21.19 -40.63
CA PHE A 719 -8.37 -20.35 -41.39
C PHE A 719 -8.01 -20.34 -42.88
N LYS A 720 -6.74 -20.11 -43.21
CA LYS A 720 -6.27 -20.08 -44.60
C LYS A 720 -6.47 -21.43 -45.30
N GLU A 721 -6.11 -22.53 -44.64
CA GLU A 721 -6.32 -23.87 -45.19
C GLU A 721 -7.81 -24.16 -45.45
N THR A 722 -8.67 -23.79 -44.51
CA THR A 722 -10.12 -23.97 -44.64
C THR A 722 -10.69 -23.09 -45.76
N PHE A 723 -10.27 -21.81 -45.82
CA PHE A 723 -10.66 -20.86 -46.85
C PHE A 723 -10.28 -21.36 -48.25
N ASP A 724 -9.03 -21.80 -48.43
CA ASP A 724 -8.53 -22.29 -49.72
C ASP A 724 -9.30 -23.54 -50.18
N ARG A 725 -9.61 -24.47 -49.25
CA ARG A 725 -10.41 -25.66 -49.54
C ARG A 725 -11.85 -25.31 -49.90
N VAL A 726 -12.50 -24.39 -49.18
CA VAL A 726 -13.88 -23.95 -49.50
C VAL A 726 -13.91 -23.21 -50.83
N ASN A 727 -12.93 -22.35 -51.11
CA ASN A 727 -12.82 -21.62 -52.37
C ASN A 727 -12.63 -22.57 -53.56
N ALA A 728 -11.78 -23.59 -53.41
CA ALA A 728 -11.59 -24.63 -54.43
C ALA A 728 -12.89 -25.42 -54.67
N GLY A 729 -13.61 -25.78 -53.60
CA GLY A 729 -14.94 -26.41 -53.68
C GLY A 729 -15.96 -25.54 -54.42
N LEU A 730 -16.02 -24.25 -54.10
CA LEU A 730 -16.92 -23.30 -54.77
C LEU A 730 -16.60 -23.17 -56.27
N GLN A 731 -15.31 -23.05 -56.62
CA GLN A 731 -14.87 -22.96 -58.02
C GLN A 731 -15.21 -24.21 -58.84
N ALA A 732 -15.23 -25.39 -58.20
CA ALA A 732 -15.58 -26.66 -58.84
C ALA A 732 -17.10 -26.87 -58.96
N LEU A 733 -17.88 -26.50 -57.94
CA LEU A 733 -19.32 -26.76 -57.88
C LEU A 733 -20.13 -25.70 -58.65
N TYR A 734 -19.68 -24.45 -58.68
CA TYR A 734 -20.40 -23.34 -59.33
C TYR A 734 -20.64 -23.56 -60.83
N PRO A 735 -19.64 -23.97 -61.65
CA PRO A 735 -19.86 -24.21 -63.08
C PRO A 735 -20.79 -25.40 -63.36
N ARG A 736 -20.77 -26.44 -62.49
CA ARG A 736 -21.66 -27.60 -62.60
C ARG A 736 -23.12 -27.22 -62.37
N LEU A 737 -23.38 -26.33 -61.41
CA LEU A 737 -24.73 -25.84 -61.07
C LEU A 737 -25.30 -24.87 -62.11
N PHE A 738 -24.48 -23.97 -62.67
CA PHE A 738 -24.92 -22.97 -63.66
C PHE A 738 -24.76 -23.41 -65.13
N GLY A 739 -24.10 -24.53 -65.41
CA GLY A 739 -23.75 -24.96 -66.78
C GLY A 739 -22.68 -24.08 -67.44
N GLY A 740 -21.85 -23.41 -66.63
CA GLY A 740 -20.84 -22.44 -67.05
C GLY A 740 -20.65 -21.32 -66.02
N GLY A 741 -19.72 -20.39 -66.26
CA GLY A 741 -19.41 -19.30 -65.33
C GLY A 741 -18.38 -19.68 -64.25
N HIS A 742 -18.01 -18.73 -63.40
CA HIS A 742 -17.00 -18.90 -62.35
C HIS A 742 -17.38 -18.13 -61.09
N ALA A 743 -17.12 -18.70 -59.92
CA ALA A 743 -17.22 -18.00 -58.64
C ALA A 743 -16.01 -18.31 -57.78
N TYR A 744 -15.55 -17.32 -57.01
CA TYR A 744 -14.44 -17.43 -56.08
C TYR A 744 -14.70 -16.58 -54.84
N LEU A 745 -14.02 -16.94 -53.76
CA LEU A 745 -14.01 -16.17 -52.52
C LEU A 745 -12.84 -15.20 -52.53
N GLU A 746 -13.07 -13.98 -52.03
CA GLU A 746 -12.07 -12.94 -51.91
C GLU A 746 -12.05 -12.41 -50.47
N LEU A 747 -10.86 -12.23 -49.92
CA LEU A 747 -10.65 -11.68 -48.59
C LEU A 747 -10.72 -10.15 -48.67
N THR A 748 -11.46 -9.52 -47.75
CA THR A 748 -11.68 -8.07 -47.75
C THR A 748 -10.55 -7.26 -47.11
N SER A 749 -9.69 -7.93 -46.33
CA SER A 749 -8.52 -7.37 -45.64
C SER A 749 -7.33 -8.35 -45.70
N GLU A 750 -6.12 -7.82 -45.53
CA GLU A 750 -4.87 -8.60 -45.46
C GLU A 750 -4.71 -9.37 -44.14
N ASP A 751 -5.36 -8.93 -43.05
CA ASP A 751 -5.28 -9.65 -41.76
C ASP A 751 -6.29 -10.80 -41.68
N LEU A 752 -5.78 -12.02 -41.74
CA LEU A 752 -6.56 -13.26 -41.74
C LEU A 752 -7.42 -13.48 -40.48
N LEU A 753 -7.16 -12.77 -39.38
CA LEU A 753 -7.93 -12.91 -38.13
C LEU A 753 -9.19 -12.04 -38.09
N ASP A 754 -9.17 -10.87 -38.73
CA ASP A 754 -10.26 -9.88 -38.72
C ASP A 754 -10.87 -9.64 -40.13
N THR A 755 -10.41 -10.37 -41.14
CA THR A 755 -10.87 -10.21 -42.52
C THR A 755 -12.26 -10.82 -42.74
N GLY A 756 -13.15 -10.06 -43.39
CA GLY A 756 -14.41 -10.59 -43.92
C GLY A 756 -14.20 -11.34 -45.24
N VAL A 757 -15.10 -12.26 -45.56
CA VAL A 757 -15.10 -13.02 -46.82
C VAL A 757 -16.19 -12.49 -47.76
N ALA A 758 -15.79 -12.02 -48.95
CA ALA A 758 -16.69 -11.60 -50.00
C ALA A 758 -16.82 -12.70 -51.08
N ILE A 759 -18.04 -12.92 -51.57
CA ILE A 759 -18.32 -13.91 -52.62
C ILE A 759 -18.40 -13.18 -53.96
N MET A 760 -17.49 -13.51 -54.87
CA MET A 760 -17.45 -12.98 -56.22
C MET A 760 -17.96 -14.03 -57.20
N ALA A 761 -19.00 -13.69 -57.94
CA ALA A 761 -19.64 -14.63 -58.85
C ALA A 761 -19.82 -14.02 -60.24
N ARG A 762 -19.57 -14.84 -61.26
CA ARG A 762 -19.71 -14.52 -62.68
C ARG A 762 -20.63 -15.54 -63.34
N PRO A 763 -21.93 -15.22 -63.45
CA PRO A 763 -22.87 -16.01 -64.23
C PRO A 763 -22.48 -16.03 -65.72
N PRO A 764 -22.87 -17.08 -66.46
CA PRO A 764 -22.57 -17.20 -67.89
C PRO A 764 -23.10 -15.97 -68.67
N GLY A 765 -22.22 -15.28 -69.39
CA GLY A 765 -22.56 -14.09 -70.18
C GLY A 765 -22.56 -12.74 -69.44
N LYS A 766 -22.32 -12.71 -68.11
CA LYS A 766 -22.28 -11.47 -67.29
C LYS A 766 -20.88 -11.15 -66.74
N ARG A 767 -20.72 -9.93 -66.21
CA ARG A 767 -19.50 -9.48 -65.50
C ARG A 767 -19.48 -10.01 -64.05
N VAL A 768 -18.29 -10.12 -63.48
CA VAL A 768 -18.10 -10.49 -62.06
C VAL A 768 -18.78 -9.43 -61.19
N SER A 769 -19.60 -9.87 -60.24
CA SER A 769 -20.27 -8.98 -59.29
C SER A 769 -20.41 -9.65 -57.93
N ASN A 770 -20.49 -8.82 -56.87
CA ASN A 770 -20.73 -9.29 -55.51
C ASN A 770 -22.12 -9.94 -55.43
N ILE A 771 -22.27 -11.00 -54.61
CA ILE A 771 -23.53 -11.73 -54.43
C ILE A 771 -24.73 -10.82 -54.16
N SER A 772 -24.56 -9.69 -53.46
CA SER A 772 -25.63 -8.72 -53.18
C SER A 772 -26.21 -8.04 -54.44
N LEU A 773 -25.49 -8.04 -55.56
CA LEU A 773 -25.87 -7.39 -56.82
C LEU A 773 -26.47 -8.35 -57.88
N LEU A 774 -26.58 -9.64 -57.57
CA LEU A 774 -27.14 -10.67 -58.46
C LEU A 774 -28.69 -10.72 -58.42
N SER A 775 -29.30 -11.35 -59.44
CA SER A 775 -30.76 -11.58 -59.48
C SER A 775 -31.19 -12.59 -58.40
N GLY A 776 -32.47 -12.63 -58.01
CA GLY A 776 -32.97 -13.51 -56.94
C GLY A 776 -32.63 -15.00 -57.13
N GLY A 777 -32.80 -15.53 -58.34
CA GLY A 777 -32.42 -16.91 -58.67
C GLY A 777 -30.91 -17.14 -58.75
N GLU A 778 -30.15 -16.15 -59.24
CA GLU A 778 -28.68 -16.21 -59.29
C GLU A 778 -28.07 -16.17 -57.87
N LYS A 779 -28.66 -15.39 -56.96
CA LYS A 779 -28.28 -15.33 -55.53
C LYS A 779 -28.51 -16.66 -54.83
N ALA A 780 -29.69 -17.24 -55.02
CA ALA A 780 -30.04 -18.53 -54.42
C ALA A 780 -29.07 -19.63 -54.86
N MET A 781 -28.81 -19.76 -56.17
CA MET A 781 -27.86 -20.75 -56.69
C MET A 781 -26.41 -20.53 -56.23
N THR A 782 -25.96 -19.27 -56.16
CA THR A 782 -24.61 -18.94 -55.66
C THR A 782 -24.47 -19.29 -54.18
N ALA A 783 -25.50 -19.02 -53.36
CA ALA A 783 -25.51 -19.38 -51.95
C ALA A 783 -25.54 -20.90 -51.74
N VAL A 784 -26.35 -21.62 -52.53
CA VAL A 784 -26.42 -23.09 -52.51
C VAL A 784 -25.08 -23.72 -52.89
N ALA A 785 -24.39 -23.20 -53.90
CA ALA A 785 -23.05 -23.66 -54.28
C ALA A 785 -22.02 -23.49 -53.15
N LEU A 786 -22.08 -22.36 -52.42
CA LEU A 786 -21.20 -22.11 -51.27
C LEU A 786 -21.53 -23.04 -50.10
N VAL A 787 -22.81 -23.21 -49.77
CA VAL A 787 -23.27 -24.10 -48.71
C VAL A 787 -22.81 -25.54 -48.99
N PHE A 788 -22.92 -26.01 -50.23
CA PHE A 788 -22.40 -27.33 -50.62
C PHE A 788 -20.87 -27.44 -50.60
N ALA A 789 -20.15 -26.38 -50.96
CA ALA A 789 -18.69 -26.33 -50.84
C ALA A 789 -18.22 -26.46 -49.38
N ILE A 790 -18.94 -25.83 -48.45
CA ILE A 790 -18.71 -25.95 -47.01
C ILE A 790 -19.05 -27.37 -46.53
N PHE A 791 -20.17 -27.93 -46.96
CA PHE A 791 -20.56 -29.30 -46.59
C PHE A 791 -19.62 -30.39 -47.10
N GLN A 792 -18.94 -30.19 -48.24
CA GLN A 792 -17.91 -31.14 -48.69
C GLN A 792 -16.69 -31.20 -47.76
N LEU A 793 -16.37 -30.11 -47.07
CA LEU A 793 -15.23 -30.07 -46.15
C LEU A 793 -15.52 -30.79 -44.84
N ASN A 794 -16.74 -30.66 -44.33
CA ASN A 794 -17.18 -31.29 -43.09
C ASN A 794 -18.62 -31.80 -43.27
N PRO A 795 -18.81 -33.03 -43.78
CA PRO A 795 -20.13 -33.53 -44.15
C PRO A 795 -21.00 -33.71 -42.90
N ALA A 796 -22.10 -32.95 -42.86
CA ALA A 796 -23.13 -33.13 -41.85
C ALA A 796 -23.85 -34.47 -42.09
N PRO A 797 -24.31 -35.18 -41.04
CA PRO A 797 -25.00 -36.47 -41.18
C PRO A 797 -26.32 -36.36 -41.96
N PHE A 798 -27.00 -35.21 -41.88
CA PHE A 798 -28.17 -34.89 -42.70
C PHE A 798 -28.21 -33.41 -43.06
N CYS A 799 -28.90 -33.07 -44.15
CA CYS A 799 -29.11 -31.71 -44.63
C CYS A 799 -30.59 -31.52 -44.97
N LEU A 800 -31.24 -30.53 -44.34
CA LEU A 800 -32.61 -30.13 -44.62
C LEU A 800 -32.61 -28.87 -45.50
N LEU A 801 -33.27 -28.95 -46.65
CA LEU A 801 -33.41 -27.85 -47.61
C LEU A 801 -34.90 -27.53 -47.76
N ASP A 802 -35.29 -26.34 -47.30
CA ASP A 802 -36.68 -25.88 -47.27
C ASP A 802 -36.92 -24.82 -48.36
N GLU A 803 -37.77 -25.14 -49.34
CA GLU A 803 -38.20 -24.27 -50.46
C GLU A 803 -37.07 -23.58 -51.25
N VAL A 804 -35.89 -24.19 -51.30
CA VAL A 804 -34.68 -23.62 -51.93
C VAL A 804 -34.83 -23.45 -53.45
N ASP A 805 -35.79 -24.14 -54.04
CA ASP A 805 -36.10 -24.14 -55.47
C ASP A 805 -37.19 -23.14 -55.88
N ALA A 806 -37.84 -22.45 -54.94
CA ALA A 806 -38.85 -21.43 -55.21
C ALA A 806 -38.38 -20.26 -56.11
N PRO A 807 -37.13 -19.76 -56.03
CA PRO A 807 -36.63 -18.70 -56.91
C PRO A 807 -35.95 -19.20 -58.20
N LEU A 808 -35.98 -20.51 -58.48
CA LEU A 808 -35.25 -21.14 -59.59
C LEU A 808 -36.16 -21.46 -60.78
N ASP A 809 -35.60 -21.40 -61.99
CA ASP A 809 -36.24 -21.85 -63.24
C ASP A 809 -36.07 -23.37 -63.44
N GLU A 810 -36.93 -23.96 -64.26
CA GLU A 810 -37.05 -25.41 -64.47
C GLU A 810 -35.73 -26.09 -64.87
N ALA A 811 -34.88 -25.39 -65.64
CA ALA A 811 -33.55 -25.86 -66.03
C ALA A 811 -32.53 -25.88 -64.88
N ASN A 812 -32.56 -24.90 -63.96
CA ASN A 812 -31.65 -24.89 -62.81
C ASN A 812 -32.12 -25.83 -61.70
N VAL A 813 -33.43 -26.04 -61.56
CA VAL A 813 -34.01 -27.04 -60.64
C VAL A 813 -33.53 -28.44 -61.01
N GLY A 814 -33.50 -28.80 -62.29
CA GLY A 814 -32.96 -30.10 -62.74
C GLY A 814 -31.47 -30.28 -62.43
N ARG A 815 -30.66 -29.21 -62.53
CA ARG A 815 -29.23 -29.23 -62.18
C ARG A 815 -28.99 -29.36 -60.69
N LEU A 816 -29.78 -28.64 -59.89
CA LEU A 816 -29.77 -28.76 -58.42
C LEU A 816 -30.14 -30.19 -57.99
N ALA A 817 -31.22 -30.75 -58.53
CA ALA A 817 -31.68 -32.11 -58.23
C ALA A 817 -30.64 -33.18 -58.59
N SER A 818 -29.94 -33.03 -59.74
CA SER A 818 -28.87 -33.94 -60.15
C SER A 818 -27.67 -33.91 -59.20
N MET A 819 -27.29 -32.72 -58.74
CA MET A 819 -26.20 -32.53 -57.77
C MET A 819 -26.55 -33.13 -56.40
N VAL A 820 -27.78 -32.88 -55.93
CA VAL A 820 -28.29 -33.44 -54.66
C VAL A 820 -28.29 -34.97 -54.72
N LYS A 821 -28.68 -35.55 -55.86
CA LYS A 821 -28.63 -37.01 -56.07
C LYS A 821 -27.20 -37.56 -55.97
N GLU A 822 -26.22 -36.92 -56.58
CA GLU A 822 -24.80 -37.32 -56.48
C GLU A 822 -24.29 -37.19 -55.03
N MET A 823 -24.64 -36.11 -54.33
CA MET A 823 -24.22 -35.91 -52.94
C MET A 823 -24.97 -36.82 -51.96
N SER A 824 -26.16 -37.32 -52.31
CA SER A 824 -26.98 -38.20 -51.47
C SER A 824 -26.34 -39.56 -51.20
N GLU A 825 -25.30 -39.93 -51.95
CA GLU A 825 -24.48 -41.12 -51.70
C GLU A 825 -23.68 -41.02 -50.38
N LYS A 826 -23.45 -39.79 -49.89
CA LYS A 826 -22.62 -39.53 -48.70
C LYS A 826 -23.35 -38.81 -47.57
N VAL A 827 -24.40 -38.04 -47.87
CA VAL A 827 -25.14 -37.21 -46.92
C VAL A 827 -26.64 -37.42 -47.10
N GLN A 828 -27.40 -37.56 -46.02
CA GLN A 828 -28.85 -37.70 -46.12
C GLN A 828 -29.51 -36.34 -46.41
N PHE A 829 -30.27 -36.23 -47.50
CA PHE A 829 -30.98 -35.00 -47.85
C PHE A 829 -32.49 -35.10 -47.54
N LEU A 830 -33.01 -34.12 -46.82
CA LEU A 830 -34.44 -33.88 -46.67
C LEU A 830 -34.79 -32.61 -47.45
N PHE A 831 -35.65 -32.74 -48.47
CA PHE A 831 -36.09 -31.62 -49.29
C PHE A 831 -37.58 -31.34 -49.05
N VAL A 832 -37.90 -30.08 -48.78
CA VAL A 832 -39.29 -29.59 -48.74
C VAL A 832 -39.48 -28.71 -49.96
N SER A 833 -40.37 -29.12 -50.86
CA SER A 833 -40.63 -28.42 -52.12
C SER A 833 -42.02 -28.74 -52.66
N HIS A 834 -42.57 -27.80 -53.44
CA HIS A 834 -43.78 -27.98 -54.25
C HIS A 834 -43.48 -28.14 -55.75
N ASN A 835 -42.19 -28.15 -56.15
CA ASN A 835 -41.74 -28.27 -57.53
C ASN A 835 -41.70 -29.74 -57.97
N LYS A 836 -42.45 -30.05 -59.03
CA LYS A 836 -42.59 -31.41 -59.56
C LYS A 836 -41.25 -32.04 -59.96
N ALA A 837 -40.34 -31.26 -60.55
CA ALA A 837 -39.04 -31.75 -60.99
C ALA A 837 -38.13 -32.16 -59.81
N THR A 838 -38.22 -31.46 -58.68
CA THR A 838 -37.49 -31.79 -57.45
C THR A 838 -38.08 -33.03 -56.77
N MET A 839 -39.42 -33.15 -56.78
CA MET A 839 -40.14 -34.30 -56.23
C MET A 839 -39.84 -35.61 -56.98
N GLU A 840 -39.66 -35.55 -58.31
CA GLU A 840 -39.31 -36.72 -59.13
C GLU A 840 -37.91 -37.27 -58.85
N ALA A 841 -36.99 -36.43 -58.37
CA ALA A 841 -35.62 -36.83 -58.04
C ALA A 841 -35.50 -37.50 -56.65
N ALA A 842 -36.52 -37.42 -55.81
CA ALA A 842 -36.54 -38.00 -54.48
C ALA A 842 -36.74 -39.52 -54.52
N GLN A 843 -36.15 -40.23 -53.57
CA GLN A 843 -36.36 -41.69 -53.43
C GLN A 843 -37.64 -42.00 -52.66
N GLN A 844 -37.96 -41.17 -51.66
CA GLN A 844 -39.13 -41.31 -50.81
C GLN A 844 -39.81 -39.95 -50.67
N LEU A 845 -41.14 -39.91 -50.88
CA LEU A 845 -41.94 -38.70 -50.70
C LEU A 845 -42.74 -38.81 -49.40
N SER A 846 -42.65 -37.78 -48.56
CA SER A 846 -43.49 -37.65 -47.36
C SER A 846 -44.38 -36.41 -47.51
N GLY A 847 -45.66 -36.64 -47.78
CA GLY A 847 -46.66 -35.58 -47.88
C GLY A 847 -47.31 -35.29 -46.52
N VAL A 848 -47.60 -34.03 -46.25
CA VAL A 848 -48.38 -33.62 -45.07
C VAL A 848 -49.80 -33.30 -45.53
N THR A 849 -50.79 -33.94 -44.92
CA THR A 849 -52.22 -33.71 -45.21
C THR A 849 -52.98 -33.35 -43.94
N MET A 850 -53.95 -32.44 -44.08
CA MET A 850 -54.87 -32.06 -43.01
C MET A 850 -56.24 -32.63 -43.31
N ARG A 851 -56.51 -33.82 -42.76
CA ARG A 851 -57.82 -34.50 -42.90
C ARG A 851 -58.87 -33.90 -41.95
N GLU A 852 -58.40 -33.32 -40.84
CA GLU A 852 -59.18 -32.58 -39.86
C GLU A 852 -58.58 -31.17 -39.71
N PRO A 853 -59.39 -30.10 -39.56
CA PRO A 853 -58.87 -28.75 -39.41
C PRO A 853 -57.97 -28.64 -38.16
N GLY A 854 -56.71 -28.26 -38.35
CA GLY A 854 -55.76 -28.04 -37.25
C GLY A 854 -54.93 -29.26 -36.83
N VAL A 855 -55.11 -30.44 -37.45
CA VAL A 855 -54.28 -31.63 -37.19
C VAL A 855 -53.61 -32.11 -38.48
N SER A 856 -52.29 -31.90 -38.57
CA SER A 856 -51.45 -32.39 -39.67
C SER A 856 -51.10 -33.86 -39.48
N ARG A 857 -51.35 -34.70 -40.49
CA ARG A 857 -50.88 -36.09 -40.55
C ARG A 857 -49.86 -36.27 -41.67
N LEU A 858 -48.85 -37.09 -41.41
CA LEU A 858 -47.82 -37.45 -42.37
C LEU A 858 -48.28 -38.67 -43.19
N VAL A 859 -48.06 -38.63 -44.50
CA VAL A 859 -48.36 -39.72 -45.45
C VAL A 859 -47.11 -39.95 -46.28
N SER A 860 -46.50 -41.12 -46.17
CA SER A 860 -45.32 -41.50 -46.94
C SER A 860 -45.70 -42.34 -48.16
N VAL A 861 -45.11 -42.03 -49.31
CA VAL A 861 -45.22 -42.81 -50.55
C VAL A 861 -43.82 -43.11 -51.05
N ASP A 862 -43.51 -44.40 -51.24
CA ASP A 862 -42.26 -44.84 -51.89
C ASP A 862 -42.46 -44.82 -53.42
N LEU A 863 -41.67 -44.01 -54.11
CA LEU A 863 -41.76 -43.84 -55.56
C LEU A 863 -41.41 -45.13 -56.33
N ALA A 864 -40.54 -45.98 -55.78
CA ALA A 864 -40.16 -47.25 -56.41
C ALA A 864 -41.29 -48.29 -56.34
N GLU A 865 -42.10 -48.24 -55.29
CA GLU A 865 -43.28 -49.11 -55.12
C GLU A 865 -44.48 -48.61 -55.93
N ALA A 866 -44.66 -47.27 -56.00
CA ALA A 866 -45.72 -46.64 -56.79
C ALA A 866 -45.53 -46.84 -58.31
N ALA A 867 -44.29 -46.78 -58.83
CA ALA A 867 -44.01 -47.03 -60.25
C ALA A 867 -44.33 -48.48 -60.66
N ARG A 868 -44.03 -49.47 -59.80
CA ARG A 868 -44.38 -50.88 -60.03
C ARG A 868 -45.90 -51.15 -60.03
N LEU A 869 -46.68 -50.35 -59.30
CA LEU A 869 -48.13 -50.43 -59.26
C LEU A 869 -48.81 -49.76 -60.47
N VAL A 870 -48.13 -48.82 -61.14
CA VAL A 870 -48.63 -48.14 -62.35
C VAL A 870 -48.32 -48.94 -63.63
N ASP A 871 -47.15 -49.61 -63.71
CA ASP A 871 -46.81 -50.50 -64.83
C ASP A 871 -47.52 -51.86 -64.79
N GLY A 872 -48.26 -52.16 -63.70
CA GLY A 872 -49.09 -53.35 -63.54
C GLY A 872 -50.56 -53.17 -63.97
N ARG A 873 -50.87 -52.14 -64.77
CA ARG A 873 -52.22 -51.88 -65.31
C ARG A 873 -52.26 -51.83 -66.83
#